data_AF-A0A1Q3L4S9-F1
#
_entry.id   AF-A0A1Q3L4S9-F1
#
_cell.length_a   1.000
_cell.length_b   1.000
_cell.length_c   1.000
_cell.angle_alpha   90.00
_cell.angle_beta   90.00
_cell.angle_gamma   90.00
#
_symmetry.space_group_name_H-M   'P 1'
#
loop_
_entity.id
_entity.type
_entity.pdbx_description
1 polymer ?
#
loop_
_entity_poly.entity_id
_entity_poly.type
_entity_poly.pdbx_seq_one_letter_code
_entity_poly.pdbx_strand_id
1 'polypeptide(L)'
;RLGIQAFEPQLVEGKAIQLHPLVCAAFNADFDGDQMAVHLPLSVEAQAEARVLMLASNNILKPSDGRPVTLPSQDMIIGLHHLTTVKEGAAGEGRAFGSVGEAILANDEGTLDLQAKVRIRIPGLTFLEGEAPEGYERHGLVDASLGQAIFNDALPKGYPFVRGVADKGKLSQIVNKLAEEYPKVETAASLDRIKDAGFHWATRSGVTVALSDVVTPPNKGEIVAGYEKQAEKVQSQYDRGLITDAERRRELIQIWTSATDEVQAAMMAHFPEDNTINRMVTSGARGNWLQIRNIAGMRGLVNNPKGELIPRPIISSYREGLSVAEYFIATHGTRKGLADTALRTADSGYLTRRLVDVSQDVIIREDDCGTSKGLELPIAVRNAAGELVREANVENSVFARTLASDAVNEAGEVLATAGEDVGDVLIDKLVAAGVETIKVRSVLTCDSAVGVCAQCYGRSLATGKTVDIGEAVGIIAAQSIGEPGTQLTMRTFHLASAGDITQGLPRVQELFEARTPKGASPIAEADGRITIEENEKAKKVILTPDNGDEEVVYPVLKRATLLVEDGQHVTVGQPLQVGTLDPKEVMRVMGAREVQKYLVGGVQGVYRSQGVPIHDKHIEVIVRQMLRKVTVVDHGDTALLPGEMVDLKRYQQINREAVSEGKRPASGRPELMGITKASLATESWLSAASFQETTRVLTQAAMEGKRDPLVGLKENVIIGKLIPAGTGLSKYRNITVEATEEAKSERYPNRIFASDGAYADGDFGYVDFDAFSTDDITPGTYN
;
A
#
# COMPACT_ATOMS: atom_id res chain seq x y z
N ARG A 1 2.80 10.21 6.13
CA ARG A 1 2.59 11.66 5.89
C ARG A 1 1.16 12.12 6.08
N LEU A 2 0.15 11.31 5.74
CA LEU A 2 -1.27 11.71 5.81
C LEU A 2 -1.80 12.01 7.23
N GLY A 3 -1.07 11.65 8.28
CA GLY A 3 -1.39 12.05 9.66
C GLY A 3 -1.10 13.52 9.99
N ILE A 4 -0.61 14.31 9.03
CA ILE A 4 -0.54 15.78 9.11
C ILE A 4 -1.11 16.32 7.80
N GLN A 5 -2.20 17.09 7.88
CA GLN A 5 -2.86 17.72 6.75
C GLN A 5 -3.17 19.18 7.10
N ALA A 6 -3.26 20.01 6.06
CA ALA A 6 -3.70 21.39 6.20
C ALA A 6 -5.21 21.50 5.95
N PHE A 7 -5.86 22.32 6.76
CA PHE A 7 -7.27 22.67 6.67
C PHE A 7 -7.42 24.18 6.78
N GLU A 8 -8.45 24.72 6.15
CA GLU A 8 -8.83 26.11 6.35
C GLU A 8 -9.69 26.21 7.62
N PRO A 9 -9.27 26.99 8.63
CA PRO A 9 -9.97 27.04 9.90
C PRO A 9 -11.30 27.81 9.76
N GLN A 10 -12.38 27.18 10.16
CA GLN A 10 -13.69 27.81 10.34
C GLN A 10 -13.91 28.09 11.82
N LEU A 11 -14.26 29.33 12.17
CA LEU A 11 -14.54 29.69 13.56
C LEU A 11 -15.86 29.04 14.01
N VAL A 12 -15.78 28.27 15.10
CA VAL A 12 -16.92 27.56 15.69
C VAL A 12 -17.00 27.84 17.18
N GLU A 13 -18.21 27.80 17.74
CA GLU A 13 -18.39 27.83 19.19
C GLU A 13 -18.04 26.48 19.81
N GLY A 14 -17.45 26.50 21.02
CA GLY A 14 -17.06 25.30 21.76
C GLY A 14 -15.55 25.13 21.91
N LYS A 15 -15.13 23.98 22.44
CA LYS A 15 -13.71 23.63 22.69
C LYS A 15 -13.26 22.37 21.95
N ALA A 16 -14.11 21.82 21.09
CA ALA A 16 -13.83 20.62 20.31
C ALA A 16 -13.47 20.99 18.87
N ILE A 17 -12.49 20.31 18.29
CA ILE A 17 -12.12 20.47 16.89
C ILE A 17 -13.12 19.69 16.05
N GLN A 18 -13.72 20.35 15.05
CA GLN A 18 -14.56 19.68 14.06
C GLN A 18 -13.67 19.18 12.93
N LEU A 19 -13.72 17.87 12.66
CA LEU A 19 -12.92 17.22 11.62
C LEU A 19 -13.83 16.62 10.55
N HIS A 20 -13.41 16.75 9.29
CA HIS A 20 -14.15 16.20 8.17
C HIS A 20 -14.17 14.65 8.19
N PRO A 21 -15.31 13.97 8.04
CA PRO A 21 -15.39 12.51 8.22
C PRO A 21 -14.61 11.70 7.18
N LEU A 22 -14.40 12.23 5.98
CA LEU A 22 -13.61 11.54 4.94
C LEU A 22 -12.10 11.50 5.25
N VAL A 23 -11.59 12.36 6.13
CA VAL A 23 -10.16 12.36 6.50
C VAL A 23 -9.86 11.47 7.71
N CYS A 24 -10.87 11.04 8.47
CA CYS A 24 -10.70 10.18 9.65
C CYS A 24 -9.94 8.88 9.33
N ALA A 25 -10.18 8.29 8.16
CA ALA A 25 -9.47 7.10 7.70
C ALA A 25 -7.96 7.34 7.50
N ALA A 26 -7.57 8.55 7.10
CA ALA A 26 -6.18 8.93 6.88
C ALA A 26 -5.45 9.26 8.19
N PHE A 27 -6.17 9.85 9.15
CA PHE A 27 -5.67 10.09 10.51
C PHE A 27 -5.69 8.83 11.39
N ASN A 28 -6.42 7.79 10.98
CA ASN A 28 -6.78 6.66 11.82
C ASN A 28 -7.37 7.14 13.16
N ALA A 29 -8.25 8.13 13.09
CA ALA A 29 -8.89 8.77 14.23
C ALA A 29 -10.37 8.40 14.28
N ASP A 30 -10.88 8.25 15.49
CA ASP A 30 -12.30 8.17 15.75
C ASP A 30 -12.77 9.30 16.67
N PHE A 31 -14.01 9.22 17.17
CA PHE A 31 -14.62 10.27 17.98
C PHE A 31 -14.95 9.78 19.40
N ASP A 32 -14.20 8.81 19.92
CA ASP A 32 -14.41 8.26 21.27
C ASP A 32 -13.65 9.01 22.39
N GLY A 33 -12.85 10.01 22.03
CA GLY A 33 -12.02 10.79 22.95
C GLY A 33 -10.65 11.21 22.39
N ASP A 34 -10.34 10.80 21.16
CA ASP A 34 -9.12 11.20 20.45
C ASP A 34 -8.86 12.71 20.45
N GLN A 35 -7.59 13.07 20.57
CA GLN A 35 -7.12 14.46 20.60
C GLN A 35 -6.24 14.74 19.40
N MET A 36 -6.37 15.94 18.82
CA MET A 36 -5.55 16.41 17.71
C MET A 36 -4.79 17.68 18.07
N ALA A 37 -3.54 17.77 17.63
CA ALA A 37 -2.71 18.95 17.78
C ALA A 37 -2.84 19.85 16.53
N VAL A 38 -3.02 21.15 16.74
CA VAL A 38 -3.11 22.15 15.67
C VAL A 38 -1.86 23.00 15.69
N HIS A 39 -1.24 23.17 14.51
CA HIS A 39 -0.08 24.04 14.30
C HIS A 39 -0.44 25.11 13.27
N LEU A 40 0.03 26.34 13.49
CA LEU A 40 -0.22 27.47 12.60
C LEU A 40 1.06 27.83 11.82
N PRO A 41 1.07 27.72 10.48
CA PRO A 41 2.21 28.13 9.67
C PRO A 41 2.33 29.66 9.66
N LEU A 42 3.52 30.18 10.01
CA LEU A 42 3.74 31.62 10.18
C LEU A 42 4.27 32.29 8.91
N SER A 43 5.30 31.72 8.26
CA SER A 43 5.89 32.33 7.06
C SER A 43 5.01 32.13 5.83
N VAL A 44 5.16 33.02 4.84
CA VAL A 44 4.40 32.96 3.58
C VAL A 44 4.70 31.66 2.84
N GLU A 45 5.94 31.20 2.86
CA GLU A 45 6.36 29.93 2.27
C GLU A 45 5.69 28.75 2.97
N ALA A 46 5.66 28.73 4.31
CA ALA A 46 5.00 27.67 5.07
C ALA A 46 3.48 27.64 4.84
N GLN A 47 2.84 28.81 4.69
CA GLN A 47 1.43 28.90 4.33
C GLN A 47 1.18 28.36 2.91
N ALA A 48 2.06 28.67 1.96
CA ALA A 48 1.99 28.14 0.60
C ALA A 48 2.20 26.62 0.57
N GLU A 49 3.19 26.10 1.30
CA GLU A 49 3.41 24.64 1.44
C GLU A 49 2.19 23.94 2.04
N ALA A 50 1.60 24.51 3.09
CA ALA A 50 0.39 23.97 3.70
C ALA A 50 -0.77 23.93 2.67
N ARG A 51 -1.01 25.03 1.95
CA ARG A 51 -2.12 25.16 1.00
C ARG A 51 -1.95 24.34 -0.27
N VAL A 52 -0.73 24.20 -0.76
CA VAL A 52 -0.45 23.52 -2.05
C VAL A 52 -0.15 22.04 -1.85
N LEU A 53 0.65 21.67 -0.85
CA LEU A 53 1.12 20.29 -0.67
C LEU A 53 0.31 19.53 0.39
N MET A 54 -0.04 20.18 1.50
CA MET A 54 -0.62 19.50 2.66
C MET A 54 -2.15 19.55 2.72
N LEU A 55 -2.79 20.37 1.89
CA LEU A 55 -4.24 20.53 1.86
C LEU A 55 -4.94 19.19 1.68
N ALA A 56 -5.95 18.92 2.51
CA ALA A 56 -6.65 17.63 2.52
C ALA A 56 -7.24 17.25 1.15
N SER A 57 -7.76 18.23 0.39
CA SER A 57 -8.30 18.02 -0.95
C SER A 57 -7.28 17.55 -1.98
N ASN A 58 -5.98 17.76 -1.74
CA ASN A 58 -4.92 17.29 -2.64
C ASN A 58 -4.47 15.87 -2.32
N ASN A 59 -4.75 15.40 -1.09
CA ASN A 59 -4.25 14.16 -0.50
C ASN A 59 -5.32 13.07 -0.44
N ILE A 60 -6.02 12.86 -1.56
CA ILE A 60 -7.10 11.88 -1.74
C ILE A 60 -6.57 10.45 -1.88
N LEU A 61 -5.38 10.28 -2.46
CA LEU A 61 -4.76 8.99 -2.75
C LEU A 61 -3.69 8.62 -1.72
N LYS A 62 -3.60 7.33 -1.41
CA LYS A 62 -2.55 6.77 -0.56
C LYS A 62 -1.21 6.75 -1.30
N PRO A 63 -0.13 7.28 -0.70
CA PRO A 63 1.20 7.18 -1.28
C PRO A 63 1.76 5.74 -1.38
N SER A 64 1.16 4.78 -0.67
CA SER A 64 1.64 3.40 -0.58
C SER A 64 1.29 2.55 -1.80
N ASP A 65 0.06 2.68 -2.30
CA ASP A 65 -0.53 1.83 -3.35
C ASP A 65 -1.32 2.63 -4.40
N GLY A 66 -1.45 3.95 -4.26
CA GLY A 66 -2.20 4.79 -5.18
C GLY A 66 -3.72 4.72 -5.04
N ARG A 67 -4.24 3.93 -4.09
CA ARG A 67 -5.67 3.79 -3.87
C ARG A 67 -6.23 4.97 -3.06
N PRO A 68 -7.49 5.38 -3.26
CA PRO A 68 -8.14 6.40 -2.45
C PRO A 68 -8.12 6.07 -0.97
N VAL A 69 -7.70 7.04 -0.15
CA VAL A 69 -7.84 6.99 1.31
C VAL A 69 -9.16 7.61 1.77
N THR A 70 -9.62 8.64 1.06
CA THR A 70 -10.85 9.37 1.36
C THR A 70 -12.05 8.66 0.74
N LEU A 71 -12.35 7.48 1.27
CA LEU A 71 -13.52 6.70 0.86
C LEU A 71 -14.69 6.97 1.80
N PRO A 72 -15.94 7.01 1.29
CA PRO A 72 -17.11 6.94 2.14
C PRO A 72 -17.01 5.74 3.09
N SER A 73 -17.40 5.92 4.35
CA SER A 73 -17.31 4.91 5.39
C SER A 73 -18.63 4.79 6.15
N GLN A 74 -18.88 3.60 6.72
CA GLN A 74 -19.99 3.32 7.64
C GLN A 74 -21.33 3.89 7.14
N ASP A 75 -21.87 4.90 7.82
CA ASP A 75 -23.19 5.49 7.59
C ASP A 75 -23.37 5.97 6.15
N MET A 76 -22.33 6.59 5.55
CA MET A 76 -22.39 7.04 4.16
C MET A 76 -22.65 5.86 3.22
N ILE A 77 -21.98 4.72 3.46
CA ILE A 77 -22.16 3.51 2.64
C ILE A 77 -23.58 2.96 2.84
N ILE A 78 -24.09 2.91 4.07
CA ILE A 78 -25.44 2.41 4.37
C ILE A 78 -26.51 3.25 3.65
N GLY A 79 -26.38 4.57 3.69
CA GLY A 79 -27.30 5.49 3.03
C GLY A 79 -27.28 5.37 1.51
N LEU A 80 -26.09 5.27 0.90
CA LEU A 80 -25.94 5.10 -0.54
C LEU A 80 -26.41 3.73 -1.00
N HIS A 81 -26.13 2.68 -0.23
CA HIS A 81 -26.67 1.35 -0.49
C HIS A 81 -28.20 1.37 -0.42
N HIS A 82 -28.79 2.01 0.60
CA HIS A 82 -30.24 2.17 0.70
C HIS A 82 -30.82 2.88 -0.53
N LEU A 83 -30.22 4.01 -0.89
CA LEU A 83 -30.63 4.84 -2.02
C LEU A 83 -30.61 4.05 -3.34
N THR A 84 -29.61 3.20 -3.55
CA THR A 84 -29.39 2.52 -4.83
C THR A 84 -29.97 1.10 -4.92
N THR A 85 -30.48 0.56 -3.80
CA THR A 85 -31.18 -0.73 -3.79
C THR A 85 -32.49 -0.62 -4.57
N VAL A 86 -32.80 -1.64 -5.36
CA VAL A 86 -34.05 -1.76 -6.12
C VAL A 86 -34.95 -2.76 -5.41
N LYS A 87 -36.24 -2.43 -5.27
CA LYS A 87 -37.25 -3.28 -4.64
C LYS A 87 -38.31 -3.67 -5.66
N GLU A 88 -38.53 -4.98 -5.81
CA GLU A 88 -39.60 -5.51 -6.67
C GLU A 88 -40.98 -5.31 -6.02
N GLY A 89 -41.98 -4.97 -6.82
CA GLY A 89 -43.36 -4.74 -6.37
C GLY A 89 -43.56 -3.43 -5.60
N ALA A 90 -42.63 -2.49 -5.70
CA ALA A 90 -42.70 -1.21 -4.99
C ALA A 90 -43.69 -0.24 -5.66
N ALA A 91 -44.18 0.75 -4.89
CA ALA A 91 -45.17 1.70 -5.38
C ALA A 91 -44.63 2.50 -6.59
N GLY A 92 -45.40 2.57 -7.66
CA GLY A 92 -45.02 3.31 -8.87
C GLY A 92 -44.09 2.58 -9.84
N GLU A 93 -43.83 1.28 -9.64
CA GLU A 93 -43.06 0.45 -10.57
C GLU A 93 -43.60 0.49 -12.02
N GLY A 94 -42.69 0.55 -13.00
CA GLY A 94 -43.01 0.57 -14.43
C GLY A 94 -43.47 1.92 -15.00
N ARG A 95 -43.70 2.92 -14.14
CA ARG A 95 -44.03 4.30 -14.57
C ARG A 95 -42.87 4.93 -15.33
N ALA A 96 -43.19 5.91 -16.18
CA ALA A 96 -42.23 6.70 -16.91
C ALA A 96 -42.34 8.18 -16.52
N PHE A 97 -41.21 8.85 -16.38
CA PHE A 97 -41.09 10.25 -15.98
C PHE A 97 -40.26 11.03 -16.99
N GLY A 98 -40.69 12.25 -17.30
CA GLY A 98 -40.03 13.15 -18.24
C GLY A 98 -38.78 13.83 -17.67
N SER A 99 -38.56 13.78 -16.36
CA SER A 99 -37.35 14.27 -15.68
C SER A 99 -37.17 13.65 -14.29
N VAL A 100 -35.96 13.78 -13.72
CA VAL A 100 -35.70 13.42 -12.32
C VAL A 100 -36.55 14.26 -11.36
N GLY A 101 -36.75 15.54 -11.65
CA GLY A 101 -37.58 16.42 -10.82
C GLY A 101 -39.04 15.97 -10.74
N GLU A 102 -39.62 15.48 -11.85
CA GLU A 102 -40.98 14.92 -11.85
C GLU A 102 -41.08 13.64 -11.00
N ALA A 103 -40.06 12.79 -11.05
CA ALA A 103 -40.00 11.59 -10.23
C ALA A 103 -39.84 11.92 -8.73
N ILE A 104 -39.07 12.97 -8.38
CA ILE A 104 -38.98 13.49 -7.00
C ILE A 104 -40.36 13.94 -6.52
N LEU A 105 -41.09 14.73 -7.33
CA LEU A 105 -42.45 15.16 -6.97
C LEU A 105 -43.40 13.98 -6.72
N ALA A 106 -43.32 12.93 -7.54
CA ALA A 106 -44.13 11.73 -7.35
C ALA A 106 -43.75 10.96 -6.08
N ASN A 107 -42.48 10.96 -5.70
CA ASN A 107 -42.00 10.39 -4.44
C ASN A 107 -42.45 11.22 -3.23
N ASP A 108 -42.41 12.55 -3.34
CA ASP A 108 -42.88 13.47 -2.29
C ASP A 108 -44.41 13.34 -2.07
N GLU A 109 -45.16 13.07 -3.13
CA GLU A 109 -46.60 12.74 -3.07
C GLU A 109 -46.86 11.34 -2.47
N GLY A 110 -45.85 10.46 -2.42
CA GLY A 110 -45.97 9.07 -2.00
C GLY A 110 -46.54 8.12 -3.07
N THR A 111 -46.61 8.56 -4.34
CA THR A 111 -47.08 7.73 -5.47
C THR A 111 -45.96 6.96 -6.18
N LEU A 112 -44.71 7.21 -5.77
CA LEU A 112 -43.51 6.51 -6.22
C LEU A 112 -42.63 6.19 -4.99
N ASP A 113 -42.16 4.95 -4.88
CA ASP A 113 -41.14 4.57 -3.91
C ASP A 113 -39.73 4.87 -4.47
N LEU A 114 -38.83 5.34 -3.60
CA LEU A 114 -37.43 5.64 -3.94
C LEU A 114 -36.71 4.49 -4.67
N GLN A 115 -37.04 3.25 -4.30
CA GLN A 115 -36.41 2.02 -4.76
C GLN A 115 -37.21 1.32 -5.87
N ALA A 116 -38.35 1.88 -6.31
CA ALA A 116 -39.15 1.32 -7.38
C ALA A 116 -38.43 1.43 -8.73
N LYS A 117 -38.54 0.37 -9.56
CA LYS A 117 -37.98 0.35 -10.91
C LYS A 117 -38.85 1.15 -11.87
N VAL A 118 -38.30 2.24 -12.42
CA VAL A 118 -39.04 3.17 -13.29
C VAL A 118 -38.21 3.59 -14.50
N ARG A 119 -38.86 4.26 -15.46
CA ARG A 119 -38.20 4.83 -16.65
C ARG A 119 -38.07 6.33 -16.50
N ILE A 120 -36.86 6.83 -16.29
CA ILE A 120 -36.62 8.27 -16.09
C ILE A 120 -35.80 8.81 -17.26
N ARG A 121 -36.23 9.95 -17.80
CA ARG A 121 -35.43 10.69 -18.78
C ARG A 121 -34.36 11.51 -18.07
N ILE A 122 -33.09 11.20 -18.33
CA ILE A 122 -31.95 11.90 -17.74
C ILE A 122 -31.14 12.53 -18.89
N PRO A 123 -31.00 13.86 -18.94
CA PRO A 123 -30.28 14.52 -20.03
C PRO A 123 -28.76 14.33 -19.90
N GLY A 124 -28.08 14.04 -21.01
CA GLY A 124 -26.61 14.04 -21.06
C GLY A 124 -25.92 12.81 -20.43
N LEU A 125 -26.61 11.67 -20.33
CA LEU A 125 -25.98 10.43 -19.86
C LEU A 125 -24.87 9.98 -20.80
N THR A 126 -23.77 9.60 -20.19
CA THR A 126 -22.73 8.78 -20.80
C THR A 126 -22.90 7.37 -20.24
N PHE A 127 -22.75 6.32 -21.04
CA PHE A 127 -22.77 4.93 -20.57
C PHE A 127 -21.37 4.35 -20.64
N LEU A 128 -21.11 3.30 -19.86
CA LEU A 128 -19.94 2.46 -20.06
C LEU A 128 -20.04 1.77 -21.43
N GLU A 129 -18.89 1.40 -22.00
CA GLU A 129 -18.83 0.71 -23.28
C GLU A 129 -19.63 -0.61 -23.20
N GLY A 130 -20.62 -0.77 -24.08
CA GLY A 130 -21.53 -1.93 -24.08
C GLY A 130 -22.74 -1.85 -23.13
N GLU A 131 -22.87 -0.82 -22.28
CA GLU A 131 -24.01 -0.70 -21.33
C GLU A 131 -25.12 0.26 -21.81
N ALA A 132 -24.91 0.94 -22.95
CA ALA A 132 -25.91 1.82 -23.54
C ALA A 132 -27.16 1.03 -23.97
N PRO A 133 -28.38 1.48 -23.63
CA PRO A 133 -29.61 0.89 -24.15
C PRO A 133 -29.63 0.90 -25.69
N GLU A 134 -30.13 -0.16 -26.32
CA GLU A 134 -30.33 -0.20 -27.78
C GLU A 134 -31.20 1.01 -28.23
N GLY A 135 -30.66 1.84 -29.13
CA GLY A 135 -31.36 3.02 -29.67
C GLY A 135 -31.20 4.34 -28.88
N TYR A 136 -30.20 4.46 -27.99
CA TYR A 136 -30.00 5.67 -27.17
C TYR A 136 -29.44 6.88 -27.96
N GLU A 137 -30.30 7.84 -28.32
CA GLU A 137 -29.91 9.15 -28.89
C GLU A 137 -29.76 10.24 -27.81
N ARG A 138 -28.70 10.25 -26.96
CA ARG A 138 -28.33 11.31 -25.97
C ARG A 138 -29.44 11.90 -25.04
N HIS A 139 -30.69 11.45 -25.17
CA HIS A 139 -31.94 11.99 -24.63
C HIS A 139 -32.97 10.87 -24.39
N GLY A 140 -32.52 9.63 -24.17
CA GLY A 140 -33.38 8.46 -23.97
C GLY A 140 -33.91 8.30 -22.53
N LEU A 141 -34.97 7.50 -22.38
CA LEU A 141 -35.45 6.99 -21.09
C LEU A 141 -34.52 5.88 -20.60
N VAL A 142 -34.18 5.89 -19.31
CA VAL A 142 -33.36 4.85 -18.68
C VAL A 142 -34.17 4.10 -17.64
N ASP A 143 -34.08 2.78 -17.67
CA ASP A 143 -34.57 1.91 -16.60
C ASP A 143 -33.65 2.03 -15.38
N ALA A 144 -34.13 2.70 -14.33
CA ALA A 144 -33.41 2.93 -13.08
C ALA A 144 -34.41 3.18 -11.94
N SER A 145 -33.97 3.04 -10.68
CA SER A 145 -34.75 3.59 -9.56
C SER A 145 -34.56 5.10 -9.45
N LEU A 146 -35.51 5.79 -8.79
CA LEU A 146 -35.34 7.20 -8.47
C LEU A 146 -34.05 7.42 -7.66
N GLY A 147 -33.76 6.54 -6.71
CA GLY A 147 -32.55 6.65 -5.92
C GLY A 147 -31.26 6.46 -6.72
N GLN A 148 -31.23 5.57 -7.72
CA GLN A 148 -30.10 5.47 -8.66
C GLN A 148 -29.94 6.74 -9.51
N ALA A 149 -31.03 7.37 -9.93
CA ALA A 149 -30.96 8.65 -10.64
C ALA A 149 -30.38 9.76 -9.76
N ILE A 150 -30.82 9.86 -8.49
CA ILE A 150 -30.30 10.83 -7.51
C ILE A 150 -28.81 10.57 -7.23
N PHE A 151 -28.41 9.31 -7.07
CA PHE A 151 -27.01 8.96 -6.86
C PHE A 151 -26.12 9.40 -8.02
N ASN A 152 -26.57 9.19 -9.26
CA ASN A 152 -25.80 9.56 -10.44
C ASN A 152 -25.69 11.07 -10.65
N ASP A 153 -26.64 11.87 -10.14
CA ASP A 153 -26.55 13.34 -10.15
C ASP A 153 -25.47 13.87 -9.21
N ALA A 154 -25.08 13.09 -8.18
CA ALA A 154 -23.96 13.41 -7.30
C ALA A 154 -22.57 13.21 -7.96
N LEU A 155 -22.53 12.50 -9.09
CA LEU A 155 -21.31 12.24 -9.87
C LEU A 155 -21.03 13.40 -10.85
N PRO A 156 -19.79 13.59 -11.31
CA PRO A 156 -19.48 14.69 -12.20
C PRO A 156 -20.09 14.50 -13.59
N LYS A 157 -20.30 15.61 -14.30
CA LYS A 157 -20.81 15.59 -15.67
C LYS A 157 -19.85 14.80 -16.57
N GLY A 158 -20.41 13.92 -17.40
CA GLY A 158 -19.64 13.03 -18.28
C GLY A 158 -19.26 11.70 -17.64
N TYR A 159 -19.50 11.51 -16.34
CA TYR A 159 -19.28 10.23 -15.70
C TYR A 159 -20.31 9.19 -16.19
N PRO A 160 -19.88 7.95 -16.50
CA PRO A 160 -20.79 6.91 -16.94
C PRO A 160 -21.87 6.58 -15.90
N PHE A 161 -23.11 6.39 -16.35
CA PHE A 161 -24.22 6.05 -15.45
C PHE A 161 -23.95 4.75 -14.70
N VAL A 162 -23.88 4.83 -13.38
CA VAL A 162 -23.65 3.70 -12.50
C VAL A 162 -24.95 2.93 -12.30
N ARG A 163 -24.97 1.70 -12.80
CA ARG A 163 -26.00 0.71 -12.48
C ARG A 163 -25.61 -0.17 -11.30
N GLY A 164 -26.62 -0.64 -10.57
CA GLY A 164 -26.47 -1.54 -9.43
C GLY A 164 -26.41 -0.84 -8.08
N VAL A 165 -26.15 -1.62 -7.04
CA VAL A 165 -26.10 -1.13 -5.66
C VAL A 165 -24.72 -0.56 -5.35
N ALA A 166 -24.70 0.62 -4.75
CA ALA A 166 -23.48 1.31 -4.31
C ALA A 166 -22.98 0.74 -2.98
N ASP A 167 -22.41 -0.46 -3.03
CA ASP A 167 -21.66 -1.04 -1.92
C ASP A 167 -20.26 -0.43 -1.78
N LYS A 168 -19.53 -0.82 -0.72
CA LYS A 168 -18.16 -0.36 -0.48
C LYS A 168 -17.20 -0.62 -1.66
N GLY A 169 -17.35 -1.76 -2.34
CA GLY A 169 -16.52 -2.15 -3.46
C GLY A 169 -16.75 -1.26 -4.67
N LYS A 170 -18.02 -1.07 -5.04
CA LYS A 170 -18.45 -0.19 -6.14
C LYS A 170 -18.08 1.26 -5.87
N LEU A 171 -18.28 1.76 -4.65
CA LEU A 171 -17.86 3.11 -4.27
C LEU A 171 -16.35 3.29 -4.37
N SER A 172 -15.57 2.31 -3.95
CA SER A 172 -14.10 2.32 -4.13
C SER A 172 -13.72 2.41 -5.60
N GLN A 173 -14.35 1.62 -6.49
CA GLN A 173 -14.12 1.69 -7.93
C GLN A 173 -14.46 3.06 -8.52
N ILE A 174 -15.59 3.64 -8.11
CA ILE A 174 -16.00 4.98 -8.56
C ILE A 174 -14.96 6.02 -8.15
N VAL A 175 -14.53 6.04 -6.89
CA VAL A 175 -13.54 7.02 -6.41
C VAL A 175 -12.18 6.84 -7.09
N ASN A 176 -11.74 5.60 -7.35
CA ASN A 176 -10.53 5.33 -8.14
C ASN A 176 -10.64 5.95 -9.54
N LYS A 177 -11.72 5.63 -10.27
CA LYS A 177 -11.96 6.16 -11.62
C LYS A 177 -12.02 7.69 -11.64
N LEU A 178 -12.69 8.28 -10.64
CA LEU A 178 -12.73 9.74 -10.47
C LEU A 178 -11.36 10.36 -10.21
N ALA A 179 -10.47 9.65 -9.50
CA ALA A 179 -9.12 10.16 -9.23
C ALA A 179 -8.19 10.05 -10.44
N GLU A 180 -8.45 9.12 -11.36
CA GLU A 180 -7.66 8.93 -12.58
C GLU A 180 -8.12 9.81 -13.75
N GLU A 181 -9.43 9.88 -13.99
CA GLU A 181 -9.98 10.54 -15.19
C GLU A 181 -10.34 12.01 -14.96
N TYR A 182 -10.54 12.45 -13.71
CA TYR A 182 -11.04 13.79 -13.40
C TYR A 182 -10.02 14.60 -12.59
N PRO A 183 -10.05 15.94 -12.70
CA PRO A 183 -9.24 16.80 -11.84
C PRO A 183 -9.61 16.63 -10.36
N LYS A 184 -8.60 16.68 -9.48
CA LYS A 184 -8.76 16.52 -8.03
C LYS A 184 -9.83 17.42 -7.40
N VAL A 185 -10.01 18.63 -7.92
CA VAL A 185 -11.04 19.58 -7.46
C VAL A 185 -12.45 19.02 -7.69
N GLU A 186 -12.70 18.45 -8.88
CA GLU A 186 -14.00 17.83 -9.19
C GLU A 186 -14.17 16.50 -8.44
N THR A 187 -13.09 15.75 -8.24
CA THR A 187 -13.10 14.54 -7.40
C THR A 187 -13.50 14.87 -5.96
N ALA A 188 -12.91 15.93 -5.37
CA ALA A 188 -13.23 16.38 -4.02
C ALA A 188 -14.70 16.86 -3.91
N ALA A 189 -15.16 17.68 -4.85
CA ALA A 189 -16.55 18.16 -4.88
C ALA A 189 -17.56 17.00 -5.02
N SER A 190 -17.23 16.02 -5.86
CA SER A 190 -18.04 14.80 -6.01
C SER A 190 -18.07 13.97 -4.73
N LEU A 191 -16.95 13.83 -4.03
CA LEU A 191 -16.89 13.14 -2.74
C LEU A 191 -17.75 13.82 -1.66
N ASP A 192 -17.79 15.15 -1.64
CA ASP A 192 -18.66 15.90 -0.71
C ASP A 192 -20.15 15.70 -1.04
N ARG A 193 -20.53 15.74 -2.32
CA ARG A 193 -21.90 15.40 -2.75
C ARG A 193 -22.30 13.98 -2.36
N ILE A 194 -21.39 13.01 -2.53
CA ILE A 194 -21.60 11.61 -2.13
C ILE A 194 -21.73 11.48 -0.61
N LYS A 195 -20.92 12.20 0.16
CA LYS A 195 -21.00 12.25 1.63
C LYS A 195 -22.36 12.79 2.07
N ASP A 196 -22.79 13.91 1.51
CA ASP A 196 -24.06 14.55 1.88
C ASP A 196 -25.26 13.67 1.54
N ALA A 197 -25.27 13.08 0.34
CA ALA A 197 -26.28 12.10 -0.04
C ALA A 197 -26.27 10.89 0.90
N GLY A 198 -25.09 10.35 1.21
CA GLY A 198 -24.92 9.22 2.11
C GLY A 198 -25.51 9.48 3.50
N PHE A 199 -25.16 10.59 4.15
CA PHE A 199 -25.72 10.92 5.46
C PHE A 199 -27.23 11.19 5.39
N HIS A 200 -27.69 11.93 4.38
CA HIS A 200 -29.11 12.26 4.22
C HIS A 200 -30.01 11.02 4.11
N TRP A 201 -29.58 10.06 3.30
CA TRP A 201 -30.30 8.81 3.06
C TRP A 201 -30.03 7.75 4.12
N ALA A 202 -28.91 7.82 4.85
CA ALA A 202 -28.69 6.99 6.02
C ALA A 202 -29.72 7.29 7.11
N THR A 203 -29.97 8.56 7.42
CA THR A 203 -31.01 8.95 8.39
C THR A 203 -32.40 8.47 7.97
N ARG A 204 -32.73 8.53 6.67
CA ARG A 204 -34.03 8.13 6.11
C ARG A 204 -34.18 6.63 5.89
N SER A 205 -33.08 5.88 5.91
CA SER A 205 -33.11 4.43 5.77
C SER A 205 -33.77 3.72 6.96
N GLY A 206 -33.94 4.41 8.09
CA GLY A 206 -34.51 3.83 9.31
C GLY A 206 -33.68 2.67 9.87
N VAL A 207 -32.42 2.53 9.46
CA VAL A 207 -31.55 1.44 9.92
C VAL A 207 -31.32 1.59 11.41
N THR A 208 -31.77 0.58 12.15
CA THR A 208 -31.64 0.44 13.60
C THR A 208 -31.17 -0.97 13.92
N VAL A 209 -30.77 -1.21 15.15
CA VAL A 209 -30.42 -2.55 15.64
C VAL A 209 -31.25 -2.84 16.88
N ALA A 210 -32.16 -3.79 16.75
CA ALA A 210 -32.92 -4.36 17.84
C ALA A 210 -32.50 -5.81 18.08
N LEU A 211 -32.80 -6.33 19.28
CA LEU A 211 -32.61 -7.75 19.55
C LEU A 211 -33.45 -8.60 18.56
N SER A 212 -34.62 -8.15 18.12
CA SER A 212 -35.43 -8.85 17.11
C SER A 212 -34.71 -9.07 15.77
N ASP A 213 -33.75 -8.21 15.42
CA ASP A 213 -33.06 -8.26 14.13
C ASP A 213 -31.96 -9.32 14.10
N VAL A 214 -31.53 -9.80 15.28
CA VAL A 214 -30.53 -10.87 15.43
C VAL A 214 -31.23 -12.22 15.32
N VAL A 215 -31.29 -12.77 14.11
CA VAL A 215 -31.98 -14.03 13.83
C VAL A 215 -31.05 -15.23 14.04
N THR A 216 -31.43 -16.13 14.95
CA THR A 216 -30.75 -17.42 15.18
C THR A 216 -31.32 -18.48 14.23
N PRO A 217 -30.49 -19.31 13.57
CA PRO A 217 -31.00 -20.36 12.70
C PRO A 217 -31.73 -21.45 13.52
N PRO A 218 -32.94 -21.88 13.13
CA PRO A 218 -33.76 -22.80 13.92
C PRO A 218 -33.15 -24.21 14.02
N ASN A 219 -32.38 -24.63 13.01
CA ASN A 219 -31.68 -25.91 12.96
C ASN A 219 -30.36 -25.93 13.74
N LYS A 220 -29.96 -24.83 14.41
CA LYS A 220 -28.72 -24.77 15.20
C LYS A 220 -28.60 -25.94 16.19
N GLY A 221 -29.66 -26.21 16.93
CA GLY A 221 -29.66 -27.27 17.95
C GLY A 221 -29.44 -28.66 17.36
N GLU A 222 -29.98 -28.92 16.16
CA GLU A 222 -29.83 -30.20 15.46
C GLU A 222 -28.39 -30.38 14.95
N ILE A 223 -27.81 -29.33 14.35
CA ILE A 223 -26.42 -29.33 13.87
C ILE A 223 -25.47 -29.61 15.05
N VAL A 224 -25.60 -28.85 16.13
CA VAL A 224 -24.74 -29.00 17.32
C VAL A 224 -24.89 -30.40 17.93
N ALA A 225 -26.11 -30.92 18.10
CA ALA A 225 -26.33 -32.26 18.63
C ALA A 225 -25.74 -33.36 17.73
N GLY A 226 -25.73 -33.17 16.40
CA GLY A 226 -25.07 -34.05 15.45
C GLY A 226 -23.57 -34.14 15.67
N TYR A 227 -22.92 -32.99 15.86
CA TYR A 227 -21.48 -32.91 16.11
C TYR A 227 -21.08 -33.30 17.54
N GLU A 228 -21.93 -33.08 18.55
CA GLU A 228 -21.71 -33.58 19.92
C GLU A 228 -21.60 -35.11 19.93
N LYS A 229 -22.47 -35.82 19.22
CA LYS A 229 -22.40 -37.29 19.10
C LYS A 229 -21.09 -37.75 18.44
N GLN A 230 -20.59 -37.00 17.45
CA GLN A 230 -19.30 -37.32 16.82
C GLN A 230 -18.14 -37.08 17.79
N ALA A 231 -18.16 -35.98 18.54
CA ALA A 231 -17.17 -35.67 19.57
C ALA A 231 -17.17 -36.73 20.69
N GLU A 232 -18.34 -37.19 21.13
CA GLU A 232 -18.47 -38.29 22.11
C GLU A 232 -17.88 -39.60 21.59
N LYS A 233 -18.05 -39.91 20.29
CA LYS A 233 -17.45 -41.09 19.68
C LYS A 233 -15.92 -41.04 19.71
N VAL A 234 -15.34 -39.89 19.38
CA VAL A 234 -13.89 -39.66 19.46
C VAL A 234 -13.40 -39.76 20.91
N GLN A 235 -14.14 -39.20 21.86
CA GLN A 235 -13.82 -39.33 23.28
C GLN A 235 -13.87 -40.80 23.74
N SER A 236 -14.89 -41.56 23.31
CA SER A 236 -15.01 -43.00 23.64
C SER A 236 -13.87 -43.83 23.04
N GLN A 237 -13.39 -43.50 21.84
CA GLN A 237 -12.22 -44.15 21.24
C GLN A 237 -10.95 -43.88 22.05
N TYR A 238 -10.77 -42.65 22.54
CA TYR A 238 -9.67 -42.30 23.42
C TYR A 238 -9.76 -43.05 24.75
N ASP A 239 -10.93 -43.10 25.38
CA ASP A 239 -11.14 -43.80 26.65
C ASP A 239 -10.90 -45.32 26.53
N ARG A 240 -11.11 -45.89 25.33
CA ARG A 240 -10.78 -47.29 24.99
C ARG A 240 -9.31 -47.50 24.59
N GLY A 241 -8.51 -46.45 24.53
CA GLY A 241 -7.09 -46.50 24.16
C GLY A 241 -6.83 -46.72 22.67
N LEU A 242 -7.81 -46.46 21.79
CA LEU A 242 -7.67 -46.64 20.34
C LEU A 242 -6.94 -45.49 19.63
N ILE A 243 -6.96 -44.30 20.23
CA ILE A 243 -6.33 -43.08 19.70
C ILE A 243 -5.52 -42.39 20.79
N THR A 244 -4.51 -41.62 20.39
CA THR A 244 -3.69 -40.80 21.30
C THR A 244 -4.38 -39.49 21.68
N ASP A 245 -3.94 -38.82 22.76
CA ASP A 245 -4.49 -37.51 23.18
C ASP A 245 -4.29 -36.42 22.09
N ALA A 246 -3.18 -36.50 21.35
CA ALA A 246 -2.87 -35.57 20.27
C ALA A 246 -3.81 -35.75 19.07
N GLU A 247 -4.10 -37.00 18.69
CA GLU A 247 -5.09 -37.33 17.66
C GLU A 247 -6.50 -36.92 18.10
N ARG A 248 -6.88 -37.24 19.35
CA ARG A 248 -8.17 -36.82 19.93
C ARG A 248 -8.37 -35.31 19.80
N ARG A 249 -7.38 -34.49 20.19
CA ARG A 249 -7.48 -33.03 20.08
C ARG A 249 -7.64 -32.56 18.65
N ARG A 250 -6.86 -33.12 17.72
CA ARG A 250 -6.90 -32.75 16.30
C ARG A 250 -8.27 -33.05 15.69
N GLU A 251 -8.80 -34.24 15.94
CA GLU A 251 -10.12 -34.64 15.46
C GLU A 251 -11.24 -33.78 16.07
N LEU A 252 -11.21 -33.53 17.39
CA LEU A 252 -12.19 -32.65 18.05
C LEU A 252 -12.16 -31.23 17.48
N ILE A 253 -10.97 -30.67 17.23
CA ILE A 253 -10.84 -29.34 16.61
C ILE A 253 -11.47 -29.34 15.21
N GLN A 254 -11.23 -30.36 14.40
CA GLN A 254 -11.78 -30.46 13.04
C GLN A 254 -13.31 -30.58 13.05
N ILE A 255 -13.86 -31.42 13.94
CA ILE A 255 -15.30 -31.61 14.15
C ILE A 255 -15.95 -30.26 14.47
N TRP A 256 -15.43 -29.54 15.47
CA TRP A 256 -16.02 -28.28 15.92
C TRP A 256 -15.80 -27.10 14.97
N THR A 257 -14.72 -27.12 14.18
CA THR A 257 -14.52 -26.16 13.09
C THR A 257 -15.60 -26.35 12.04
N SER A 258 -15.83 -27.60 11.60
CA SER A 258 -16.86 -27.94 10.62
C SER A 258 -18.26 -27.56 11.13
N ALA A 259 -18.56 -27.83 12.41
CA ALA A 259 -19.83 -27.44 13.03
C ALA A 259 -20.04 -25.92 13.02
N THR A 260 -18.98 -25.16 13.32
CA THR A 260 -19.05 -23.69 13.35
C THR A 260 -19.31 -23.12 11.94
N ASP A 261 -18.71 -23.71 10.91
CA ASP A 261 -18.89 -23.30 9.52
C ASP A 261 -20.28 -23.67 8.99
N GLU A 262 -20.81 -24.85 9.36
CA GLU A 262 -22.19 -25.25 9.00
C GLU A 262 -23.23 -24.35 9.66
N VAL A 263 -23.05 -24.01 10.96
CA VAL A 263 -23.91 -23.04 11.66
C VAL A 263 -23.84 -21.66 11.00
N GLN A 264 -22.65 -21.23 10.54
CA GLN A 264 -22.49 -19.97 9.82
C GLN A 264 -23.27 -19.97 8.50
N ALA A 265 -23.17 -21.04 7.71
CA ALA A 265 -23.89 -21.16 6.44
C ALA A 265 -25.41 -21.18 6.65
N ALA A 266 -25.89 -21.95 7.64
CA ALA A 266 -27.31 -22.00 8.01
C ALA A 266 -27.83 -20.64 8.49
N MET A 267 -27.03 -19.91 9.26
CA MET A 267 -27.34 -18.55 9.69
C MET A 267 -27.47 -17.61 8.48
N MET A 268 -26.47 -17.58 7.59
CA MET A 268 -26.47 -16.70 6.42
C MET A 268 -27.68 -16.95 5.51
N ALA A 269 -28.07 -18.21 5.30
CA ALA A 269 -29.23 -18.56 4.49
C ALA A 269 -30.57 -18.15 5.13
N HIS A 270 -30.61 -17.99 6.45
CA HIS A 270 -31.84 -17.67 7.18
C HIS A 270 -32.03 -16.16 7.42
N PHE A 271 -31.00 -15.34 7.24
CA PHE A 271 -31.11 -13.89 7.39
C PHE A 271 -31.95 -13.29 6.25
N PRO A 272 -33.07 -12.60 6.55
CA PRO A 272 -33.85 -11.90 5.53
C PRO A 272 -33.02 -10.81 4.83
N GLU A 273 -33.29 -10.55 3.56
CA GLU A 273 -32.57 -9.52 2.78
C GLU A 273 -32.90 -8.09 3.26
N ASP A 274 -34.12 -7.88 3.77
CA ASP A 274 -34.58 -6.59 4.30
C ASP A 274 -34.10 -6.28 5.72
N ASN A 275 -33.48 -7.27 6.39
CA ASN A 275 -32.96 -7.14 7.74
C ASN A 275 -31.83 -6.08 7.82
N THR A 276 -31.87 -5.24 8.85
CA THR A 276 -30.92 -4.13 9.05
C THR A 276 -29.47 -4.61 9.22
N ILE A 277 -29.26 -5.69 9.97
CA ILE A 277 -27.92 -6.28 10.19
C ILE A 277 -27.39 -6.87 8.89
N ASN A 278 -28.24 -7.56 8.11
CA ASN A 278 -27.86 -8.07 6.81
C ASN A 278 -27.39 -6.93 5.90
N ARG A 279 -28.15 -5.84 5.82
CA ARG A 279 -27.78 -4.64 5.05
C ARG A 279 -26.48 -3.98 5.51
N MET A 280 -26.19 -3.93 6.81
CA MET A 280 -24.92 -3.40 7.32
C MET A 280 -23.70 -4.21 6.83
N VAL A 281 -23.84 -5.54 6.81
CA VAL A 281 -22.74 -6.45 6.43
C VAL A 281 -22.59 -6.55 4.92
N THR A 282 -23.69 -6.71 4.17
CA THR A 282 -23.66 -6.83 2.70
C THR A 282 -23.21 -5.55 2.01
N SER A 283 -23.61 -4.39 2.54
CA SER A 283 -23.10 -3.10 2.04
C SER A 283 -21.60 -2.91 2.28
N GLY A 284 -20.99 -3.69 3.18
CA GLY A 284 -19.61 -3.54 3.60
C GLY A 284 -19.36 -2.31 4.48
N ALA A 285 -20.43 -1.68 4.97
CA ALA A 285 -20.35 -0.50 5.82
C ALA A 285 -19.74 -0.81 7.19
N ARG A 286 -20.26 -1.83 7.87
CA ARG A 286 -19.78 -2.26 9.19
C ARG A 286 -20.16 -3.70 9.46
N GLY A 287 -19.24 -4.43 10.09
CA GLY A 287 -19.44 -5.81 10.47
C GLY A 287 -18.91 -6.80 9.43
N ASN A 288 -18.69 -8.05 9.86
CA ASN A 288 -18.45 -9.18 8.99
C ASN A 288 -19.31 -10.38 9.41
N TRP A 289 -19.51 -11.34 8.52
CA TRP A 289 -20.31 -12.54 8.82
C TRP A 289 -19.76 -13.35 9.99
N LEU A 290 -18.46 -13.29 10.25
CA LEU A 290 -17.83 -13.92 11.42
C LEU A 290 -18.28 -13.29 12.75
N GLN A 291 -18.43 -11.97 12.79
CA GLN A 291 -18.93 -11.23 13.96
C GLN A 291 -20.41 -11.51 14.16
N ILE A 292 -21.20 -11.53 13.09
CA ILE A 292 -22.62 -11.89 13.17
C ILE A 292 -22.78 -13.33 13.66
N ARG A 293 -21.93 -14.25 13.22
CA ARG A 293 -21.89 -15.63 13.72
C ARG A 293 -21.68 -15.68 15.23
N ASN A 294 -20.79 -14.86 15.78
CA ASN A 294 -20.58 -14.82 17.23
C ASN A 294 -21.81 -14.26 17.99
N ILE A 295 -22.60 -13.39 17.35
CA ILE A 295 -23.78 -12.76 17.95
C ILE A 295 -25.01 -13.66 17.86
N ALA A 296 -25.25 -14.30 16.72
CA ALA A 296 -26.50 -15.01 16.40
C ALA A 296 -26.33 -16.54 16.20
N GLY A 297 -25.13 -17.01 15.86
CA GLY A 297 -24.83 -18.41 15.60
C GLY A 297 -24.21 -19.08 16.82
N MET A 298 -22.89 -19.25 16.80
CA MET A 298 -22.10 -19.70 17.93
C MET A 298 -20.70 -19.08 17.85
N ARG A 299 -20.02 -18.92 18.98
CA ARG A 299 -18.66 -18.35 18.97
C ARG A 299 -17.61 -19.35 18.47
N GLY A 300 -17.78 -20.63 18.79
CA GLY A 300 -16.88 -21.70 18.34
C GLY A 300 -15.63 -21.86 19.20
N LEU A 301 -14.53 -22.30 18.61
CA LEU A 301 -13.28 -22.60 19.30
C LEU A 301 -12.53 -21.32 19.72
N VAL A 302 -11.86 -21.38 20.87
CA VAL A 302 -11.04 -20.29 21.41
C VAL A 302 -9.64 -20.76 21.75
N ASN A 303 -8.68 -19.84 21.71
CA ASN A 303 -7.28 -20.14 22.02
C ASN A 303 -6.99 -20.02 23.51
N ASN A 304 -6.14 -20.92 24.00
CA ASN A 304 -5.50 -20.77 25.30
C ASN A 304 -4.36 -19.73 25.24
N PRO A 305 -3.75 -19.33 26.38
CA PRO A 305 -2.64 -18.38 26.40
C PRO A 305 -1.42 -18.82 25.58
N LYS A 306 -1.19 -20.14 25.45
CA LYS A 306 -0.11 -20.72 24.64
C LYS A 306 -0.38 -20.61 23.14
N GLY A 307 -1.61 -20.31 22.73
CA GLY A 307 -2.02 -20.23 21.32
C GLY A 307 -2.58 -21.53 20.75
N GLU A 308 -2.79 -22.54 21.58
CA GLU A 308 -3.43 -23.80 21.16
C GLU A 308 -4.95 -23.66 21.27
N LEU A 309 -5.68 -24.27 20.32
CA LEU A 309 -7.14 -24.31 20.37
C LEU A 309 -7.61 -25.19 21.52
N ILE A 310 -8.54 -24.67 22.32
CA ILE A 310 -9.21 -25.44 23.37
C ILE A 310 -10.23 -26.35 22.68
N PRO A 311 -10.15 -27.69 22.82
CA PRO A 311 -11.00 -28.63 22.08
C PRO A 311 -12.48 -28.61 22.53
N ARG A 312 -12.83 -27.78 23.52
CA ARG A 312 -14.20 -27.53 23.96
C ARG A 312 -14.65 -26.16 23.41
N PRO A 313 -15.63 -26.11 22.49
CA PRO A 313 -16.08 -24.86 21.90
C PRO A 313 -17.01 -24.09 22.84
N ILE A 314 -17.29 -22.83 22.47
CA ILE A 314 -18.38 -22.03 23.01
C ILE A 314 -19.58 -22.18 22.07
N ILE A 315 -20.61 -22.90 22.52
CA ILE A 315 -21.83 -23.19 21.75
C ILE A 315 -22.78 -22.01 21.82
N SER A 316 -22.80 -21.32 22.97
CA SER A 316 -23.63 -20.15 23.19
C SER A 316 -23.20 -18.97 22.32
N SER A 317 -24.18 -18.21 21.85
CA SER A 317 -24.00 -16.93 21.17
C SER A 317 -24.10 -15.76 22.15
N TYR A 318 -23.69 -14.55 21.74
CA TYR A 318 -23.90 -13.36 22.57
C TYR A 318 -25.38 -13.01 22.77
N ARG A 319 -26.26 -13.39 21.84
CA ARG A 319 -27.71 -13.26 21.99
C ARG A 319 -28.26 -14.14 23.11
N GLU A 320 -27.80 -15.39 23.18
CA GLU A 320 -28.25 -16.36 24.19
C GLU A 320 -27.61 -16.09 25.56
N GLY A 321 -26.43 -15.47 25.57
CA GLY A 321 -25.62 -15.26 26.76
C GLY A 321 -24.65 -16.42 27.01
N LEU A 322 -23.44 -16.10 27.50
CA LEU A 322 -22.41 -17.10 27.76
C LEU A 322 -22.49 -17.58 29.21
N SER A 323 -22.26 -18.87 29.42
CA SER A 323 -22.03 -19.40 30.78
C SER A 323 -20.73 -18.87 31.38
N VAL A 324 -20.57 -18.97 32.70
CA VAL A 324 -19.35 -18.51 33.41
C VAL A 324 -18.09 -19.19 32.85
N ALA A 325 -18.16 -20.50 32.55
CA ALA A 325 -17.05 -21.25 32.00
C ALA A 325 -16.69 -20.80 30.57
N GLU A 326 -17.70 -20.65 29.70
CA GLU A 326 -17.52 -20.15 28.33
C GLU A 326 -16.95 -18.72 28.31
N TYR A 327 -17.46 -17.85 29.18
CA TYR A 327 -16.95 -16.49 29.30
C TYR A 327 -15.50 -16.49 29.79
N PHE A 328 -15.17 -17.30 30.79
CA PHE A 328 -13.81 -17.42 31.31
C PHE A 328 -12.82 -17.88 30.24
N ILE A 329 -13.14 -18.91 29.46
CA ILE A 329 -12.24 -19.36 28.38
C ILE A 329 -12.09 -18.31 27.27
N ALA A 330 -13.14 -17.55 26.96
CA ALA A 330 -13.09 -16.45 26.00
C ALA A 330 -12.17 -15.29 26.42
N THR A 331 -11.95 -15.09 27.72
CA THR A 331 -11.09 -14.00 28.23
C THR A 331 -9.62 -14.16 27.83
N HIS A 332 -9.12 -15.39 27.73
CA HIS A 332 -7.70 -15.66 27.41
C HIS A 332 -7.32 -15.09 26.05
N GLY A 333 -8.11 -15.40 25.01
CA GLY A 333 -7.88 -14.90 23.66
C GLY A 333 -7.98 -13.38 23.58
N THR A 334 -8.97 -12.79 24.26
CA THR A 334 -9.19 -11.34 24.27
C THR A 334 -8.03 -10.59 24.94
N ARG A 335 -7.61 -11.04 26.13
CA ARG A 335 -6.50 -10.43 26.88
C ARG A 335 -5.17 -10.57 26.13
N LYS A 336 -4.94 -11.72 25.51
CA LYS A 336 -3.76 -11.94 24.66
C LYS A 336 -3.75 -10.98 23.46
N GLY A 337 -4.88 -10.86 22.77
CA GLY A 337 -5.04 -9.91 21.65
C GLY A 337 -4.70 -8.47 22.06
N LEU A 338 -5.26 -7.98 23.16
CA LEU A 338 -4.97 -6.63 23.67
C LEU A 338 -3.48 -6.42 24.01
N ALA A 339 -2.86 -7.40 24.68
CA ALA A 339 -1.44 -7.33 25.03
C ALA A 339 -0.54 -7.39 23.78
N ASP A 340 -0.87 -8.25 22.81
CA ASP A 340 -0.15 -8.37 21.55
C ASP A 340 -0.24 -7.06 20.73
N THR A 341 -1.42 -6.45 20.61
CA THR A 341 -1.59 -5.17 19.92
C THR A 341 -0.72 -4.07 20.54
N ALA A 342 -0.67 -3.99 21.88
CA ALA A 342 0.15 -3.00 22.57
C ALA A 342 1.67 -3.22 22.38
N LEU A 343 2.15 -4.46 22.53
CA LEU A 343 3.58 -4.77 22.39
C LEU A 343 4.08 -4.58 20.95
N ARG A 344 3.29 -5.06 19.97
CA ARG A 344 3.71 -5.08 18.56
C ARG A 344 3.70 -3.72 17.88
N THR A 345 2.96 -2.76 18.44
CA THR A 345 3.00 -1.37 17.96
C THR A 345 4.42 -0.81 18.05
N ALA A 346 5.19 -1.19 19.08
CA ALA A 346 6.59 -0.79 19.22
C ALA A 346 7.48 -1.40 18.11
N ASP A 347 7.27 -2.67 17.75
CA ASP A 347 8.06 -3.35 16.72
C ASP A 347 7.86 -2.75 15.32
N SER A 348 6.61 -2.42 14.97
CA SER A 348 6.30 -1.73 13.70
C SER A 348 6.91 -0.33 13.66
N GLY A 349 6.83 0.44 14.76
CA GLY A 349 7.51 1.74 14.87
C GLY A 349 9.02 1.62 14.73
N TYR A 350 9.60 0.57 15.33
CA TYR A 350 11.04 0.29 15.24
C TYR A 350 11.50 -0.07 13.84
N LEU A 351 10.75 -0.91 13.12
CA LEU A 351 11.04 -1.21 11.71
C LEU A 351 10.95 0.05 10.85
N THR A 352 9.87 0.83 11.02
CA THR A 352 9.66 2.09 10.27
C THR A 352 10.84 3.03 10.46
N ARG A 353 11.32 3.19 11.71
CA ARG A 353 12.50 3.99 12.02
C ARG A 353 13.74 3.50 11.26
N ARG A 354 14.04 2.19 11.32
CA ARG A 354 15.20 1.61 10.60
C ARG A 354 15.11 1.81 9.08
N LEU A 355 13.91 1.68 8.52
CA LEU A 355 13.67 1.91 7.10
C LEU A 355 13.90 3.38 6.72
N VAL A 356 13.48 4.34 7.55
CA VAL A 356 13.76 5.76 7.33
C VAL A 356 15.26 6.01 7.42
N ASP A 357 15.95 5.44 8.42
CA ASP A 357 17.39 5.67 8.62
C ASP A 357 18.24 5.21 7.43
N VAL A 358 17.85 4.13 6.74
CA VAL A 358 18.57 3.65 5.55
C VAL A 358 18.19 4.40 4.27
N SER A 359 16.98 4.97 4.19
CA SER A 359 16.41 5.50 2.93
C SER A 359 16.21 7.01 2.90
N GLN A 360 16.41 7.73 4.01
CA GLN A 360 16.19 9.18 4.09
C GLN A 360 16.89 9.97 2.98
N ASP A 361 18.08 9.56 2.55
CA ASP A 361 18.88 10.29 1.55
C ASP A 361 18.47 9.95 0.10
N VAL A 362 17.45 9.12 -0.09
CA VAL A 362 16.90 8.76 -1.40
C VAL A 362 15.86 9.79 -1.82
N ILE A 363 16.31 10.74 -2.64
CA ILE A 363 15.54 11.86 -3.18
C ILE A 363 15.59 11.82 -4.71
N ILE A 364 14.54 12.29 -5.38
CA ILE A 364 14.58 12.49 -6.82
C ILE A 364 15.47 13.69 -7.16
N ARG A 365 16.59 13.48 -7.87
CA ARG A 365 17.58 14.54 -8.16
C ARG A 365 17.58 15.02 -9.60
N GLU A 366 17.20 14.17 -10.53
CA GLU A 366 17.19 14.44 -11.97
C GLU A 366 15.93 13.86 -12.61
N ASP A 367 15.59 14.34 -13.80
CA ASP A 367 14.41 13.85 -14.53
C ASP A 367 14.66 12.46 -15.11
N ASP A 368 15.71 12.31 -15.91
CA ASP A 368 16.09 11.07 -16.56
C ASP A 368 17.60 10.79 -16.40
N CYS A 369 17.95 9.54 -16.06
CA CYS A 369 19.32 9.07 -16.03
C CYS A 369 19.78 8.45 -17.36
N GLY A 370 18.92 8.39 -18.38
CA GLY A 370 19.23 7.91 -19.74
C GLY A 370 19.48 6.40 -19.86
N THR A 371 19.08 5.59 -18.88
CA THR A 371 19.33 4.14 -18.90
C THR A 371 18.24 3.40 -19.65
N SER A 372 18.62 2.47 -20.53
CA SER A 372 17.71 1.51 -21.19
C SER A 372 17.53 0.21 -20.39
N LYS A 373 18.15 0.12 -19.20
CA LYS A 373 18.02 -1.02 -18.31
C LYS A 373 16.65 -1.01 -17.63
N GLY A 374 15.98 -2.15 -17.65
CA GLY A 374 14.69 -2.35 -17.01
C GLY A 374 14.54 -3.73 -16.39
N LEU A 375 13.40 -3.95 -15.75
CA LEU A 375 12.92 -5.25 -15.30
C LEU A 375 11.85 -5.74 -16.26
N GLU A 376 11.92 -6.99 -16.66
CA GLU A 376 10.82 -7.66 -17.35
C GLU A 376 9.83 -8.16 -16.30
N LEU A 377 8.58 -7.69 -16.40
CA LEU A 377 7.50 -8.03 -15.49
C LEU A 377 6.28 -8.52 -16.29
N PRO A 378 5.56 -9.55 -15.79
CA PRO A 378 4.33 -10.01 -16.42
C PRO A 378 3.20 -9.00 -16.24
N ILE A 379 2.36 -8.87 -17.26
CA ILE A 379 1.11 -8.08 -17.23
C ILE A 379 -0.14 -8.93 -17.43
N ALA A 380 -0.01 -10.09 -18.06
CA ALA A 380 -1.11 -11.03 -18.25
C ALA A 380 -0.62 -12.45 -18.07
N VAL A 381 -1.54 -13.31 -17.62
CA VAL A 381 -1.35 -14.76 -17.53
C VAL A 381 -2.50 -15.42 -18.27
N ARG A 382 -2.19 -16.46 -19.04
CA ARG A 382 -3.22 -17.28 -19.68
C ARG A 382 -3.95 -18.09 -18.62
N ASN A 383 -5.27 -17.94 -18.56
CA ASN A 383 -6.11 -18.77 -17.72
C ASN A 383 -6.17 -20.22 -18.27
N ALA A 384 -6.79 -21.14 -17.52
CA ALA A 384 -6.95 -22.53 -17.96
C ALA A 384 -7.78 -22.69 -19.26
N ALA A 385 -8.51 -21.65 -19.66
CA ALA A 385 -9.28 -21.57 -20.91
C ALA A 385 -8.49 -20.96 -22.09
N GLY A 386 -7.23 -20.53 -21.87
CA GLY A 386 -6.35 -19.95 -22.88
C GLY A 386 -6.53 -18.44 -23.11
N GLU A 387 -7.46 -17.79 -22.40
CA GLU A 387 -7.69 -16.34 -22.47
C GLU A 387 -6.66 -15.59 -21.61
N LEU A 388 -6.19 -14.46 -22.11
CA LEU A 388 -5.28 -13.57 -21.38
C LEU A 388 -6.08 -12.76 -20.36
N VAL A 389 -5.76 -12.98 -19.09
CA VAL A 389 -6.32 -12.21 -17.98
C VAL A 389 -5.18 -11.43 -17.32
N ARG A 390 -5.47 -10.22 -16.84
CA ARG A 390 -4.52 -9.41 -16.06
C ARG A 390 -3.89 -10.25 -14.95
N GLU A 391 -2.56 -10.14 -14.79
CA GLU A 391 -1.87 -10.79 -13.67
C GLU A 391 -2.40 -10.24 -12.34
N ALA A 392 -2.47 -11.07 -11.30
CA ALA A 392 -3.12 -10.69 -10.03
C ALA A 392 -2.39 -9.58 -9.24
N ASN A 393 -1.20 -9.16 -9.68
CA ASN A 393 -0.40 -8.15 -8.99
C ASN A 393 0.02 -6.98 -9.91
N VAL A 394 -0.52 -6.85 -11.11
CA VAL A 394 -0.13 -5.80 -12.06
C VAL A 394 -0.22 -4.41 -11.44
N GLU A 395 -1.20 -4.17 -10.55
CA GLU A 395 -1.44 -2.90 -9.88
C GLU A 395 -0.30 -2.50 -8.91
N ASN A 396 0.44 -3.47 -8.37
CA ASN A 396 1.55 -3.19 -7.46
C ASN A 396 2.93 -3.37 -8.13
N SER A 397 3.00 -4.20 -9.17
CA SER A 397 4.25 -4.48 -9.88
C SER A 397 4.48 -3.52 -11.02
N VAL A 398 3.53 -3.34 -11.95
CA VAL A 398 3.76 -2.67 -13.24
C VAL A 398 3.10 -1.29 -13.33
N PHE A 399 1.91 -1.13 -12.76
CA PHE A 399 1.20 0.14 -12.72
C PHE A 399 2.09 1.27 -12.17
N ALA A 400 1.87 2.51 -12.61
CA ALA A 400 2.61 3.69 -12.17
C ALA A 400 4.13 3.63 -12.40
N ARG A 401 4.61 2.79 -13.34
CA ARG A 401 6.00 2.77 -13.82
C ARG A 401 6.09 3.30 -15.24
N THR A 402 7.31 3.53 -15.71
CA THR A 402 7.58 3.95 -17.09
C THR A 402 8.14 2.79 -17.91
N LEU A 403 7.78 2.69 -19.18
CA LEU A 403 8.36 1.73 -20.11
C LEU A 403 9.86 1.99 -20.34
N ALA A 404 10.66 0.93 -20.35
CA ALA A 404 12.09 0.98 -20.68
C ALA A 404 12.38 0.73 -22.16
N SER A 405 11.49 0.02 -22.84
CA SER A 405 11.53 -0.26 -24.29
C SER A 405 10.12 -0.23 -24.85
N ASP A 406 10.01 -0.05 -26.16
CA ASP A 406 8.73 -0.07 -26.87
C ASP A 406 7.99 -1.39 -26.61
N ALA A 407 6.68 -1.30 -26.38
CA ALA A 407 5.83 -2.47 -26.21
C ALA A 407 5.27 -2.88 -27.57
N VAL A 408 5.69 -4.05 -28.04
CA VAL A 408 5.29 -4.61 -29.35
C VAL A 408 4.36 -5.81 -29.15
N ASN A 409 3.36 -5.94 -30.03
CA ASN A 409 2.56 -7.15 -30.11
C ASN A 409 3.29 -8.26 -30.90
N GLU A 410 2.71 -9.46 -30.97
CA GLU A 410 3.25 -10.57 -31.78
C GLU A 410 3.38 -10.23 -33.27
N ALA A 411 2.58 -9.28 -33.78
CA ALA A 411 2.63 -8.79 -35.16
C ALA A 411 3.73 -7.74 -35.42
N GLY A 412 4.44 -7.29 -34.39
CA GLY A 412 5.50 -6.27 -34.48
C GLY A 412 5.00 -4.82 -34.52
N GLU A 413 3.73 -4.56 -34.24
CA GLU A 413 3.18 -3.21 -34.11
C GLU A 413 3.52 -2.63 -32.73
N VAL A 414 4.02 -1.38 -32.73
CA VAL A 414 4.33 -0.65 -31.51
C VAL A 414 3.05 -0.08 -30.91
N LEU A 415 2.64 -0.59 -29.76
CA LEU A 415 1.42 -0.17 -29.07
C LEU A 415 1.65 0.99 -28.09
N ALA A 416 2.89 1.07 -27.56
CA ALA A 416 3.33 2.05 -26.58
C ALA A 416 4.84 2.31 -26.74
N THR A 417 5.26 3.55 -26.50
CA THR A 417 6.65 3.97 -26.72
C THR A 417 7.47 3.95 -25.43
N ALA A 418 8.79 3.78 -25.55
CA ALA A 418 9.69 3.87 -24.41
C ALA A 418 9.58 5.23 -23.70
N GLY A 419 9.51 5.21 -22.36
CA GLY A 419 9.31 6.40 -21.53
C GLY A 419 7.85 6.76 -21.25
N GLU A 420 6.88 6.07 -21.86
CA GLU A 420 5.47 6.26 -21.57
C GLU A 420 5.09 5.71 -20.18
N ASP A 421 4.17 6.41 -19.52
CA ASP A 421 3.70 6.08 -18.17
C ASP A 421 2.62 4.99 -18.23
N VAL A 422 2.81 3.94 -17.44
CA VAL A 422 1.99 2.73 -17.45
C VAL A 422 0.83 2.89 -16.46
N GLY A 423 -0.30 3.38 -16.96
CA GLY A 423 -1.58 3.41 -16.24
C GLY A 423 -2.53 2.27 -16.64
N ASP A 424 -3.69 2.20 -16.00
CA ASP A 424 -4.70 1.16 -16.26
C ASP A 424 -5.15 1.11 -17.72
N VAL A 425 -5.35 2.28 -18.34
CA VAL A 425 -5.74 2.40 -19.76
C VAL A 425 -4.71 1.75 -20.69
N LEU A 426 -3.42 1.94 -20.40
CA LEU A 426 -2.35 1.37 -21.21
C LEU A 426 -2.23 -0.14 -20.99
N ILE A 427 -2.38 -0.59 -19.74
CA ILE A 427 -2.37 -2.01 -19.39
C ILE A 427 -3.50 -2.74 -20.14
N ASP A 428 -4.73 -2.23 -20.09
CA ASP A 428 -5.85 -2.85 -20.81
C ASP A 428 -5.62 -2.94 -22.31
N LYS A 429 -5.07 -1.88 -22.91
CA LYS A 429 -4.70 -1.87 -24.32
C LYS A 429 -3.68 -2.95 -24.66
N LEU A 430 -2.67 -3.15 -23.81
CA LEU A 430 -1.62 -4.14 -24.01
C LEU A 430 -2.12 -5.57 -23.83
N VAL A 431 -2.96 -5.81 -22.80
CA VAL A 431 -3.56 -7.12 -22.55
C VAL A 431 -4.52 -7.51 -23.67
N ALA A 432 -5.36 -6.57 -24.13
CA ALA A 432 -6.27 -6.78 -25.26
C ALA A 432 -5.53 -7.11 -26.57
N ALA A 433 -4.31 -6.58 -26.73
CA ALA A 433 -3.46 -6.82 -27.88
C ALA A 433 -2.56 -8.07 -27.76
N GLY A 434 -2.69 -8.85 -26.68
CA GLY A 434 -2.00 -10.13 -26.52
C GLY A 434 -0.61 -10.08 -25.87
N VAL A 435 -0.21 -8.94 -25.28
CA VAL A 435 1.12 -8.79 -24.68
C VAL A 435 1.15 -9.42 -23.27
N GLU A 436 2.07 -10.36 -23.04
CA GLU A 436 2.20 -11.07 -21.76
C GLU A 436 3.16 -10.40 -20.77
N THR A 437 4.27 -9.86 -21.27
CA THR A 437 5.33 -9.25 -20.46
C THR A 437 5.76 -7.91 -21.05
N ILE A 438 6.16 -6.98 -20.18
CA ILE A 438 6.73 -5.70 -20.59
C ILE A 438 7.99 -5.38 -19.79
N LYS A 439 8.86 -4.58 -20.41
CA LYS A 439 10.09 -4.12 -19.76
C LYS A 439 9.91 -2.72 -19.20
N VAL A 440 9.92 -2.60 -17.88
CA VAL A 440 9.73 -1.34 -17.16
C VAL A 440 11.03 -0.84 -16.53
N ARG A 441 11.15 0.47 -16.37
CA ARG A 441 12.23 1.06 -15.58
C ARG A 441 11.98 0.80 -14.09
N SER A 442 13.06 0.77 -13.32
CA SER A 442 13.02 0.53 -11.89
C SER A 442 14.11 1.33 -11.19
N VAL A 443 13.89 1.65 -9.93
CA VAL A 443 14.93 2.24 -9.08
C VAL A 443 16.12 1.30 -8.91
N LEU A 444 15.95 -0.02 -9.11
CA LEU A 444 17.03 -1.01 -9.10
C LEU A 444 17.95 -0.91 -10.34
N THR A 445 17.49 -0.32 -11.44
CA THR A 445 18.29 -0.12 -12.67
C THR A 445 18.78 1.32 -12.85
N CYS A 446 18.29 2.26 -12.05
CA CYS A 446 18.59 3.68 -12.23
C CYS A 446 20.09 3.98 -12.12
N ASP A 447 20.62 4.63 -13.15
CA ASP A 447 22.04 4.94 -13.28
C ASP A 447 22.45 6.28 -12.64
N SER A 448 21.51 7.01 -12.02
CA SER A 448 21.77 8.26 -11.30
C SER A 448 22.86 8.12 -10.24
N ALA A 449 23.73 9.13 -10.14
CA ALA A 449 24.86 9.15 -9.21
C ALA A 449 24.41 9.39 -7.76
N VAL A 450 23.47 10.34 -7.56
CA VAL A 450 22.94 10.71 -6.25
C VAL A 450 21.43 10.59 -6.29
N GLY A 451 20.86 9.78 -5.39
CA GLY A 451 19.42 9.55 -5.35
C GLY A 451 18.94 8.67 -6.50
N VAL A 452 17.81 9.07 -7.10
CA VAL A 452 17.11 8.36 -8.18
C VAL A 452 16.57 9.40 -9.18
N CYS A 453 16.38 9.02 -10.44
CA CYS A 453 15.73 9.86 -11.44
C CYS A 453 14.20 9.67 -11.44
N ALA A 454 13.47 10.69 -11.91
CA ALA A 454 12.01 10.66 -11.96
C ALA A 454 11.48 9.51 -12.82
N GLN A 455 12.06 9.31 -14.01
CA GLN A 455 11.64 8.24 -14.92
C GLN A 455 11.81 6.83 -14.33
N CYS A 456 12.93 6.52 -13.67
CA CYS A 456 13.10 5.19 -13.08
C CYS A 456 12.21 4.92 -11.86
N TYR A 457 11.74 5.97 -11.17
CA TYR A 457 10.77 5.84 -10.08
C TYR A 457 9.33 5.75 -10.61
N GLY A 458 9.06 6.47 -11.69
CA GLY A 458 7.76 6.57 -12.35
C GLY A 458 6.82 7.58 -11.68
N ARG A 459 5.53 7.26 -11.70
CA ARG A 459 4.45 8.10 -11.18
C ARG A 459 4.46 8.13 -9.64
N SER A 460 4.23 9.32 -9.08
CA SER A 460 3.93 9.50 -7.66
C SER A 460 2.49 9.06 -7.39
N LEU A 461 2.34 8.05 -6.54
CA LEU A 461 1.06 7.39 -6.26
C LEU A 461 0.03 8.32 -5.61
N ALA A 462 0.47 9.42 -4.99
CA ALA A 462 -0.45 10.38 -4.40
C ALA A 462 -0.94 11.48 -5.37
N THR A 463 -0.13 11.81 -6.38
CA THR A 463 -0.49 12.86 -7.35
C THR A 463 -1.13 12.30 -8.60
N GLY A 464 -0.86 11.03 -8.93
CA GLY A 464 -1.26 10.44 -10.20
C GLY A 464 -0.43 10.94 -11.39
N LYS A 465 0.66 11.66 -11.14
CA LYS A 465 1.57 12.22 -12.15
C LYS A 465 3.00 11.75 -11.93
N THR A 466 3.87 11.91 -12.93
CA THR A 466 5.31 11.66 -12.77
C THR A 466 5.84 12.38 -11.53
N VAL A 467 6.72 11.70 -10.79
CA VAL A 467 7.29 12.22 -9.55
C VAL A 467 8.07 13.51 -9.79
N ASP A 468 7.91 14.49 -8.90
CA ASP A 468 8.61 15.77 -9.02
C ASP A 468 10.06 15.69 -8.56
N ILE A 469 10.93 16.50 -9.17
CA ILE A 469 12.31 16.65 -8.71
C ILE A 469 12.29 17.23 -7.30
N GLY A 470 12.98 16.56 -6.38
CA GLY A 470 13.04 16.89 -4.96
C GLY A 470 12.13 16.08 -4.07
N GLU A 471 11.22 15.25 -4.59
CA GLU A 471 10.39 14.42 -3.72
C GLU A 471 11.26 13.40 -2.95
N ALA A 472 11.09 13.36 -1.63
CA ALA A 472 11.83 12.48 -0.72
C ALA A 472 11.22 11.06 -0.72
N VAL A 473 11.38 10.35 -1.84
CA VAL A 473 10.76 9.03 -2.08
C VAL A 473 11.21 7.95 -1.11
N GLY A 474 12.41 8.06 -0.52
CA GLY A 474 12.89 7.14 0.51
C GLY A 474 12.05 7.17 1.79
N ILE A 475 11.71 8.37 2.28
CA ILE A 475 10.84 8.52 3.46
C ILE A 475 9.44 7.97 3.16
N ILE A 476 8.91 8.23 1.97
CA ILE A 476 7.61 7.72 1.54
C ILE A 476 7.61 6.20 1.49
N ALA A 477 8.67 5.59 0.95
CA ALA A 477 8.84 4.15 0.91
C ALA A 477 8.89 3.54 2.31
N ALA A 478 9.71 4.11 3.19
CA ALA A 478 9.84 3.65 4.57
C ALA A 478 8.51 3.73 5.35
N GLN A 479 7.75 4.82 5.19
CA GLN A 479 6.44 4.97 5.82
C GLN A 479 5.41 3.99 5.25
N SER A 480 5.41 3.82 3.92
CA SER A 480 4.46 2.93 3.24
C SER A 480 4.65 1.46 3.59
N ILE A 481 5.89 1.05 3.87
CA ILE A 481 6.21 -0.30 4.39
C ILE A 481 5.91 -0.36 5.90
N GLY A 482 6.28 0.69 6.64
CA GLY A 482 6.24 0.71 8.09
C GLY A 482 4.84 0.75 8.72
N GLU A 483 3.97 1.62 8.21
CA GLU A 483 2.61 1.87 8.76
C GLU A 483 1.75 0.60 8.81
N PRO A 484 1.64 -0.21 7.72
CA PRO A 484 0.88 -1.46 7.77
C PRO A 484 1.58 -2.57 8.57
N GLY A 485 2.82 -2.36 9.02
CA GLY A 485 3.57 -3.30 9.85
C GLY A 485 2.81 -3.69 11.12
N THR A 486 2.00 -2.78 11.68
CA THR A 486 1.11 -3.09 12.81
C THR A 486 0.13 -4.23 12.47
N GLN A 487 -0.45 -4.23 11.26
CA GLN A 487 -1.37 -5.26 10.80
C GLN A 487 -0.68 -6.60 10.57
N LEU A 488 0.54 -6.57 10.02
CA LEU A 488 1.36 -7.77 9.77
C LEU A 488 1.72 -8.52 11.04
N THR A 489 1.78 -7.82 12.17
CA THR A 489 2.09 -8.46 13.44
C THR A 489 0.86 -9.15 14.05
N MET A 490 -0.37 -8.69 13.81
CA MET A 490 -1.54 -9.22 14.53
C MET A 490 -2.08 -10.55 13.95
N ARG A 491 -1.88 -10.81 12.65
CA ARG A 491 -2.49 -11.95 11.93
C ARG A 491 -1.62 -13.22 11.81
N THR A 492 -0.42 -13.23 12.39
CA THR A 492 0.59 -14.30 12.18
C THR A 492 0.25 -15.69 12.71
N PHE A 493 -0.79 -15.86 13.54
CA PHE A 493 -0.98 -17.11 14.30
C PHE A 493 -2.10 -18.02 13.81
N HIS A 494 -2.93 -17.60 12.85
CA HIS A 494 -4.04 -18.45 12.41
C HIS A 494 -3.62 -19.55 11.42
N LEU A 495 -2.43 -19.45 10.81
CA LEU A 495 -1.91 -20.40 9.81
C LEU A 495 -0.59 -21.07 10.22
N ALA A 496 -0.16 -20.93 11.48
CA ALA A 496 1.06 -21.57 11.98
C ALA A 496 0.84 -23.08 12.19
N SER A 497 0.69 -23.82 11.10
CA SER A 497 0.69 -25.28 11.08
C SER A 497 2.13 -25.77 11.28
N ALA A 498 2.44 -26.31 12.46
CA ALA A 498 3.51 -27.28 12.80
C ALA A 498 4.88 -27.27 12.04
N GLY A 499 5.28 -26.16 11.43
CA GLY A 499 6.55 -25.97 10.74
C GLY A 499 7.14 -24.63 11.15
N ASP A 500 8.46 -24.61 11.38
CA ASP A 500 9.28 -23.48 11.82
C ASP A 500 9.42 -22.40 10.71
N ILE A 501 8.31 -21.99 10.10
CA ILE A 501 8.26 -20.98 9.04
C ILE A 501 8.00 -19.63 9.71
N THR A 502 9.00 -18.74 9.69
CA THR A 502 8.82 -17.35 10.14
C THR A 502 7.82 -16.65 9.22
N GLN A 503 6.71 -16.14 9.77
CA GLN A 503 5.66 -15.41 9.04
C GLN A 503 5.44 -14.01 9.64
N GLY A 504 4.87 -13.10 8.83
CA GLY A 504 4.56 -11.72 9.22
C GLY A 504 5.80 -10.83 9.41
N LEU A 505 5.73 -9.90 10.37
CA LEU A 505 6.78 -8.89 10.58
C LEU A 505 8.18 -9.48 10.84
N PRO A 506 8.38 -10.55 11.62
CA PRO A 506 9.70 -11.14 11.82
C PRO A 506 10.36 -11.58 10.50
N ARG A 507 9.58 -12.10 9.54
CA ARG A 507 10.09 -12.50 8.23
C ARG A 507 10.51 -11.29 7.40
N VAL A 508 9.73 -10.20 7.44
CA VAL A 508 10.09 -8.94 6.79
C VAL A 508 11.40 -8.38 7.37
N GLN A 509 11.56 -8.42 8.68
CA GLN A 509 12.80 -8.00 9.34
C GLN A 509 13.98 -8.91 8.97
N GLU A 510 13.79 -10.23 8.91
CA GLU A 510 14.81 -11.18 8.50
C GLU A 510 15.33 -10.88 7.08
N LEU A 511 14.42 -10.58 6.15
CA LEU A 511 14.74 -10.23 4.76
C LEU A 511 15.48 -8.88 4.67
N PHE A 512 14.98 -7.82 5.31
CA PHE A 512 15.64 -6.50 5.27
C PHE A 512 16.95 -6.45 6.04
N GLU A 513 17.16 -7.33 7.04
CA GLU A 513 18.45 -7.47 7.71
C GLU A 513 19.40 -8.44 6.99
N ALA A 514 18.99 -9.02 5.86
CA ALA A 514 19.74 -10.02 5.10
C ALA A 514 20.33 -11.12 6.01
N ARG A 515 19.51 -11.60 6.96
CA ARG A 515 19.90 -12.65 7.90
C ARG A 515 19.79 -14.00 7.22
N THR A 516 20.75 -14.88 7.50
CA THR A 516 20.70 -16.28 7.04
C THR A 516 19.56 -17.01 7.76
N PRO A 517 18.56 -17.54 7.04
CA PRO A 517 17.44 -18.25 7.65
C PRO A 517 17.89 -19.54 8.36
N LYS A 518 17.12 -19.96 9.38
CA LYS A 518 17.30 -21.29 9.98
C LYS A 518 16.79 -22.36 9.03
N GLY A 519 17.62 -23.33 8.70
CA GLY A 519 17.27 -24.36 7.72
C GLY A 519 17.23 -23.86 6.28
N ALA A 520 18.13 -22.93 5.92
CA ALA A 520 18.25 -22.43 4.57
C ALA A 520 18.46 -23.57 3.56
N SER A 521 17.78 -23.52 2.42
CA SER A 521 18.00 -24.46 1.33
C SER A 521 19.23 -24.04 0.55
N PRO A 522 20.25 -24.92 0.40
CA PRO A 522 21.31 -24.66 -0.56
C PRO A 522 20.75 -24.64 -1.98
N ILE A 523 21.40 -23.85 -2.84
CA ILE A 523 21.11 -23.73 -4.26
C ILE A 523 22.26 -24.31 -5.09
N ALA A 524 21.93 -24.86 -6.26
CA ALA A 524 22.92 -25.37 -7.19
C ALA A 524 23.83 -24.23 -7.72
N GLU A 525 25.14 -24.39 -7.60
CA GLU A 525 26.13 -23.40 -8.04
C GLU A 525 26.43 -23.43 -9.53
N ALA A 526 26.21 -24.59 -10.16
CA ALA A 526 26.45 -24.85 -11.59
C ALA A 526 25.32 -25.72 -12.15
N ASP A 527 25.16 -25.71 -13.47
CA ASP A 527 24.35 -26.71 -14.16
C ASP A 527 25.06 -28.07 -14.08
N GLY A 528 24.34 -29.13 -13.72
CA GLY A 528 24.97 -30.42 -13.52
C GLY A 528 24.01 -31.50 -13.02
N ARG A 529 24.58 -32.67 -12.70
CA ARG A 529 23.83 -33.81 -12.16
C ARG A 529 24.02 -33.94 -10.65
N ILE A 530 22.94 -34.29 -9.98
CA ILE A 530 22.94 -34.53 -8.53
C ILE A 530 23.17 -36.02 -8.24
N THR A 531 24.08 -36.31 -7.32
CA THR A 531 24.26 -37.62 -6.69
C THR A 531 23.97 -37.50 -5.19
N ILE A 532 23.12 -38.38 -4.66
CA ILE A 532 22.70 -38.33 -3.25
C ILE A 532 23.39 -39.45 -2.48
N GLU A 533 24.26 -39.08 -1.53
CA GLU A 533 24.88 -40.02 -0.60
C GLU A 533 24.25 -39.92 0.79
N GLU A 534 23.83 -41.05 1.35
CA GLU A 534 23.27 -41.09 2.72
C GLU A 534 24.17 -41.93 3.65
N ASN A 535 24.70 -41.29 4.70
CA ASN A 535 25.43 -41.95 5.78
C ASN A 535 24.55 -42.05 7.04
N GLU A 536 24.95 -42.87 8.04
CA GLU A 536 24.17 -43.07 9.28
C GLU A 536 23.80 -41.75 10.00
N LYS A 537 24.63 -40.71 9.90
CA LYS A 537 24.46 -39.41 10.59
C LYS A 537 24.05 -38.22 9.69
N ALA A 538 24.25 -38.29 8.38
CA ALA A 538 24.07 -37.12 7.50
C ALA A 538 23.72 -37.54 6.06
N LYS A 539 22.95 -36.69 5.38
CA LYS A 539 22.67 -36.80 3.95
C LYS A 539 23.55 -35.79 3.21
N LYS A 540 24.20 -36.18 2.12
CA LYS A 540 25.01 -35.30 1.28
C LYS A 540 24.40 -35.28 -0.12
N VAL A 541 24.32 -34.09 -0.67
CA VAL A 541 23.91 -33.87 -2.06
C VAL A 541 25.16 -33.40 -2.79
N ILE A 542 25.64 -34.18 -3.75
CA ILE A 542 26.84 -33.90 -4.54
C ILE A 542 26.38 -33.41 -5.91
N LEU A 543 26.80 -32.22 -6.31
CA LEU A 543 26.58 -31.66 -7.64
C LEU A 543 27.84 -31.90 -8.47
N THR A 544 27.71 -32.65 -9.56
CA THR A 544 28.75 -32.82 -10.58
C THR A 544 28.45 -31.85 -11.73
N PRO A 545 29.23 -30.77 -11.90
CA PRO A 545 28.99 -29.77 -12.94
C PRO A 545 29.20 -30.33 -14.36
N ASP A 546 28.40 -29.88 -15.33
CA ASP A 546 28.54 -30.30 -16.73
C ASP A 546 29.80 -29.75 -17.42
N ASN A 547 30.36 -28.65 -16.89
CA ASN A 547 31.53 -27.98 -17.44
C ASN A 547 32.86 -28.67 -17.06
N GLY A 548 32.83 -29.73 -16.25
CA GLY A 548 34.01 -30.47 -15.80
C GLY A 548 34.75 -29.86 -14.61
N ASP A 549 34.15 -28.88 -13.93
CA ASP A 549 34.66 -28.36 -12.66
C ASP A 549 34.55 -29.40 -11.53
N GLU A 550 35.19 -29.12 -10.39
CA GLU A 550 35.19 -30.00 -9.21
C GLU A 550 33.78 -30.20 -8.65
N GLU A 551 33.52 -31.40 -8.10
CA GLU A 551 32.24 -31.74 -7.48
C GLU A 551 31.96 -30.88 -6.24
N VAL A 552 30.76 -30.28 -6.18
CA VAL A 552 30.34 -29.43 -5.06
C VAL A 552 29.48 -30.25 -4.10
N VAL A 553 29.91 -30.35 -2.85
CA VAL A 553 29.22 -31.16 -1.82
C VAL A 553 28.39 -30.28 -0.89
N TYR A 554 27.08 -30.50 -0.87
CA TYR A 554 26.13 -29.84 0.03
C TYR A 554 25.73 -30.76 1.19
N PRO A 555 26.12 -30.45 2.44
CA PRO A 555 25.67 -31.21 3.60
C PRO A 555 24.22 -30.87 3.95
N VAL A 556 23.35 -31.89 3.97
CA VAL A 556 21.92 -31.75 4.25
C VAL A 556 21.52 -32.57 5.48
N LEU A 557 20.59 -32.04 6.28
CA LEU A 557 20.05 -32.78 7.43
C LEU A 557 19.28 -34.01 6.96
N LYS A 558 19.46 -35.15 7.64
CA LYS A 558 18.76 -36.40 7.29
C LYS A 558 17.23 -36.28 7.26
N ARG A 559 16.68 -35.42 8.14
CA ARG A 559 15.23 -35.14 8.23
C ARG A 559 14.72 -34.14 7.18
N ALA A 560 15.61 -33.52 6.39
CA ALA A 560 15.20 -32.55 5.39
C ALA A 560 14.59 -33.26 4.18
N THR A 561 13.47 -32.74 3.72
CA THR A 561 12.84 -33.19 2.48
C THR A 561 13.59 -32.58 1.30
N LEU A 562 14.18 -33.42 0.46
CA LEU A 562 14.84 -32.96 -0.77
C LEU A 562 13.81 -32.63 -1.84
N LEU A 563 14.11 -31.63 -2.67
CA LEU A 563 13.34 -31.26 -3.86
C LEU A 563 13.89 -31.91 -5.14
N VAL A 564 15.06 -32.55 -5.03
CA VAL A 564 15.79 -33.16 -6.14
C VAL A 564 15.91 -34.67 -5.96
N GLU A 565 15.91 -35.38 -7.07
CA GLU A 565 16.08 -36.84 -7.14
C GLU A 565 17.53 -37.21 -7.50
N ASP A 566 17.92 -38.45 -7.17
CA ASP A 566 19.24 -38.97 -7.51
C ASP A 566 19.37 -39.14 -9.04
N GLY A 567 20.44 -38.60 -9.62
CA GLY A 567 20.67 -38.54 -11.07
C GLY A 567 19.93 -37.42 -11.80
N GLN A 568 19.14 -36.60 -11.10
CA GLN A 568 18.43 -35.46 -11.71
C GLN A 568 19.43 -34.40 -12.19
N HIS A 569 19.16 -33.85 -13.37
CA HIS A 569 19.86 -32.67 -13.87
C HIS A 569 19.24 -31.40 -13.28
N VAL A 570 20.07 -30.54 -12.70
CA VAL A 570 19.66 -29.30 -12.05
C VAL A 570 20.30 -28.11 -12.73
N THR A 571 19.58 -26.98 -12.72
CA THR A 571 20.07 -25.71 -13.24
C THR A 571 20.61 -24.82 -12.13
N VAL A 572 21.50 -23.89 -12.46
CA VAL A 572 22.02 -22.86 -11.54
C VAL A 572 20.87 -22.17 -10.79
N GLY A 573 20.98 -22.09 -9.47
CA GLY A 573 19.99 -21.46 -8.60
C GLY A 573 18.83 -22.35 -8.16
N GLN A 574 18.73 -23.60 -8.65
CA GLN A 574 17.68 -24.52 -8.24
C GLN A 574 17.83 -24.92 -6.75
N PRO A 575 16.76 -24.83 -5.93
CA PRO A 575 16.81 -25.25 -4.53
C PRO A 575 16.87 -26.78 -4.41
N LEU A 576 17.75 -27.26 -3.53
CA LEU A 576 17.98 -28.71 -3.34
C LEU A 576 17.08 -29.33 -2.26
N GLN A 577 16.59 -28.53 -1.30
CA GLN A 577 15.71 -29.00 -0.22
C GLN A 577 14.54 -28.06 0.03
N VAL A 578 13.51 -28.56 0.70
CA VAL A 578 12.40 -27.72 1.18
C VAL A 578 12.94 -26.77 2.24
N GLY A 579 12.95 -25.48 1.93
CA GLY A 579 13.46 -24.44 2.83
C GLY A 579 13.42 -23.06 2.20
N THR A 580 13.85 -22.06 2.98
CA THR A 580 14.00 -20.68 2.49
C THR A 580 15.39 -20.48 1.91
N LEU A 581 15.53 -19.66 0.87
CA LEU A 581 16.85 -19.35 0.29
C LEU A 581 17.59 -18.31 1.12
N ASP A 582 18.90 -18.45 1.28
CA ASP A 582 19.74 -17.38 1.84
C ASP A 582 19.99 -16.30 0.76
N PRO A 583 19.58 -15.03 0.98
CA PRO A 583 19.88 -13.94 0.05
C PRO A 583 21.37 -13.83 -0.34
N LYS A 584 22.30 -14.19 0.56
CA LYS A 584 23.74 -14.12 0.28
C LYS A 584 24.19 -15.19 -0.70
N GLU A 585 23.61 -16.38 -0.63
CA GLU A 585 23.87 -17.45 -1.61
C GLU A 585 23.27 -17.07 -2.96
N VAL A 586 22.02 -16.59 -2.98
CA VAL A 586 21.36 -16.10 -4.21
C VAL A 586 22.22 -15.02 -4.88
N MET A 587 22.78 -14.09 -4.11
CA MET A 587 23.66 -13.06 -4.64
C MET A 587 24.97 -13.63 -5.22
N ARG A 588 25.59 -14.59 -4.53
CA ARG A 588 26.85 -15.21 -4.96
C ARG A 588 26.68 -15.99 -6.26
N VAL A 589 25.57 -16.72 -6.40
CA VAL A 589 25.34 -17.67 -7.49
C VAL A 589 24.60 -17.03 -8.66
N MET A 590 23.50 -16.33 -8.40
CA MET A 590 22.61 -15.76 -9.43
C MET A 590 22.88 -14.28 -9.70
N GLY A 591 23.68 -13.63 -8.84
CA GLY A 591 24.08 -12.24 -9.00
C GLY A 591 23.16 -11.21 -8.33
N ALA A 592 23.56 -9.94 -8.43
CA ALA A 592 22.92 -8.83 -7.72
C ALA A 592 21.46 -8.59 -8.15
N ARG A 593 21.12 -8.82 -9.42
CA ARG A 593 19.76 -8.58 -9.94
C ARG A 593 18.75 -9.57 -9.37
N GLU A 594 19.12 -10.85 -9.32
CA GLU A 594 18.23 -11.92 -8.87
C GLU A 594 18.02 -11.87 -7.35
N VAL A 595 19.05 -11.51 -6.57
CA VAL A 595 18.83 -11.27 -5.12
C VAL A 595 17.90 -10.08 -4.87
N GLN A 596 17.94 -9.02 -5.69
CA GLN A 596 17.00 -7.91 -5.55
C GLN A 596 15.57 -8.36 -5.81
N LYS A 597 15.32 -9.11 -6.89
CA LYS A 597 14.00 -9.68 -7.18
C LYS A 597 13.55 -10.63 -6.08
N TYR A 598 14.45 -11.47 -5.56
CA TYR A 598 14.16 -12.38 -4.44
C TYR A 598 13.73 -11.62 -3.18
N LEU A 599 14.44 -10.55 -2.81
CA LEU A 599 14.07 -9.73 -1.66
C LEU A 599 12.74 -9.01 -1.86
N VAL A 600 12.53 -8.39 -3.03
CA VAL A 600 11.26 -7.70 -3.37
C VAL A 600 10.09 -8.69 -3.32
N GLY A 601 10.20 -9.82 -4.02
CA GLY A 601 9.16 -10.84 -4.05
C GLY A 601 8.92 -11.50 -2.69
N GLY A 602 9.98 -11.71 -1.90
CA GLY A 602 9.89 -12.28 -0.56
C GLY A 602 9.15 -11.36 0.42
N VAL A 603 9.47 -10.06 0.42
CA VAL A 603 8.76 -9.07 1.26
C VAL A 603 7.32 -8.92 0.78
N GLN A 604 7.12 -8.74 -0.53
CA GLN A 604 5.80 -8.58 -1.12
C GLN A 604 4.89 -9.79 -0.86
N GLY A 605 5.44 -11.01 -0.90
CA GLY A 605 4.72 -12.23 -0.55
C GLY A 605 4.17 -12.21 0.88
N VAL A 606 4.91 -11.64 1.84
CA VAL A 606 4.42 -11.49 3.23
C VAL A 606 3.27 -10.48 3.29
N TYR A 607 3.40 -9.31 2.65
CA TYR A 607 2.32 -8.31 2.63
C TYR A 607 1.06 -8.83 1.94
N ARG A 608 1.20 -9.49 0.79
CA ARG A 608 0.09 -10.14 0.07
C ARG A 608 -0.59 -11.23 0.89
N SER A 609 0.18 -12.08 1.59
CA SER A 609 -0.40 -13.13 2.44
C SER A 609 -1.32 -12.58 3.54
N GLN A 610 -1.14 -11.31 3.91
CA GLN A 610 -1.95 -10.61 4.91
C GLN A 610 -3.01 -9.69 4.31
N GLY A 611 -3.12 -9.62 2.98
CA GLY A 611 -4.07 -8.77 2.26
C GLY A 611 -3.73 -7.27 2.34
N VAL A 612 -2.46 -6.92 2.57
CA VAL A 612 -2.01 -5.53 2.61
C VAL A 612 -1.41 -5.15 1.26
N PRO A 613 -2.04 -4.26 0.48
CA PRO A 613 -1.49 -3.77 -0.78
C PRO A 613 -0.33 -2.80 -0.50
N ILE A 614 0.78 -3.01 -1.21
CA ILE A 614 1.91 -2.10 -1.24
C ILE A 614 2.58 -2.20 -2.60
N HIS A 615 2.96 -1.06 -3.17
CA HIS A 615 3.63 -1.04 -4.45
C HIS A 615 5.11 -1.44 -4.32
N ASP A 616 5.57 -2.31 -5.23
CA ASP A 616 6.92 -2.87 -5.25
C ASP A 616 8.03 -1.79 -5.26
N LYS A 617 7.78 -0.60 -5.85
CA LYS A 617 8.75 0.50 -5.94
C LYS A 617 9.28 0.93 -4.57
N HIS A 618 8.46 0.85 -3.53
CA HIS A 618 8.87 1.19 -2.17
C HIS A 618 9.89 0.18 -1.62
N ILE A 619 9.65 -1.11 -1.86
CA ILE A 619 10.56 -2.17 -1.45
C ILE A 619 11.85 -2.09 -2.27
N GLU A 620 11.75 -1.82 -3.57
CA GLU A 620 12.90 -1.62 -4.44
C GLU A 620 13.81 -0.46 -3.99
N VAL A 621 13.23 0.64 -3.47
CA VAL A 621 14.01 1.76 -2.91
C VAL A 621 14.86 1.30 -1.72
N ILE A 622 14.30 0.48 -0.82
CA ILE A 622 15.02 -0.06 0.33
C ILE A 622 16.10 -1.06 -0.12
N VAL A 623 15.74 -1.97 -1.02
CA VAL A 623 16.65 -3.00 -1.55
C VAL A 623 17.81 -2.37 -2.35
N ARG A 624 17.58 -1.24 -3.04
CA ARG A 624 18.66 -0.46 -3.67
C ARG A 624 19.69 -0.01 -2.64
N GLN A 625 19.26 0.42 -1.44
CA GLN A 625 20.18 0.85 -0.38
C GLN A 625 20.94 -0.31 0.26
N MET A 626 20.35 -1.51 0.31
CA MET A 626 21.00 -2.71 0.83
C MET A 626 22.20 -3.18 -0.02
N LEU A 627 22.22 -2.85 -1.32
CA LEU A 627 23.24 -3.25 -2.30
C LEU A 627 24.07 -2.05 -2.81
N ARG A 628 24.11 -0.96 -2.04
CA ARG A 628 24.77 0.29 -2.43
C ARG A 628 26.29 0.22 -2.40
N LYS A 629 26.89 -0.75 -1.70
CA LYS A 629 28.33 -0.83 -1.46
C LYS A 629 28.99 -1.97 -2.25
N VAL A 630 30.25 -1.72 -2.61
CA VAL A 630 31.16 -2.69 -3.22
C VAL A 630 32.40 -2.79 -2.36
N THR A 631 32.81 -4.02 -2.08
CA THR A 631 34.10 -4.30 -1.43
C THR A 631 35.16 -4.46 -2.52
N VAL A 632 36.20 -3.63 -2.47
CA VAL A 632 37.30 -3.67 -3.44
C VAL A 632 38.15 -4.93 -3.17
N VAL A 633 38.31 -5.78 -4.18
CA VAL A 633 39.14 -7.00 -4.10
C VAL A 633 40.56 -6.70 -4.60
N ASP A 634 40.65 -6.05 -5.75
CA ASP A 634 41.89 -5.58 -6.34
C ASP A 634 41.72 -4.12 -6.75
N HIS A 635 42.69 -3.28 -6.39
CA HIS A 635 42.69 -1.86 -6.68
C HIS A 635 43.21 -1.54 -8.09
N GLY A 636 43.86 -2.51 -8.77
CA GLY A 636 44.45 -2.27 -10.07
C GLY A 636 45.45 -1.12 -10.01
N ASP A 637 45.27 -0.12 -10.88
CA ASP A 637 46.06 1.12 -10.87
C ASP A 637 45.24 2.33 -10.36
N THR A 638 44.14 2.09 -9.64
CA THR A 638 43.27 3.13 -9.06
C THR A 638 43.72 3.54 -7.65
N ALA A 639 43.16 4.63 -7.13
CA ALA A 639 43.44 5.11 -5.77
C ALA A 639 42.66 4.37 -4.65
N LEU A 640 41.90 3.32 -5.00
CA LEU A 640 41.10 2.56 -4.05
C LEU A 640 41.98 1.64 -3.20
N LEU A 641 41.56 1.33 -1.98
CA LEU A 641 42.29 0.38 -1.12
C LEU A 641 41.63 -1.02 -1.17
N PRO A 642 42.42 -2.10 -1.27
CA PRO A 642 41.89 -3.46 -1.12
C PRO A 642 41.19 -3.64 0.23
N GLY A 643 39.98 -4.19 0.22
CA GLY A 643 39.12 -4.37 1.39
C GLY A 643 38.30 -3.13 1.79
N GLU A 644 38.50 -1.99 1.13
CA GLU A 644 37.67 -0.79 1.34
C GLU A 644 36.24 -1.02 0.80
N MET A 645 35.25 -0.54 1.54
CA MET A 645 33.85 -0.50 1.10
C MET A 645 33.53 0.87 0.51
N VAL A 646 33.30 0.90 -0.80
CA VAL A 646 33.02 2.13 -1.55
C VAL A 646 31.60 2.09 -2.10
N ASP A 647 31.00 3.26 -2.30
CA ASP A 647 29.73 3.38 -3.01
C ASP A 647 29.85 2.83 -4.45
N LEU A 648 28.88 2.00 -4.87
CA LEU A 648 28.87 1.36 -6.18
C LEU A 648 29.00 2.38 -7.33
N LYS A 649 28.35 3.54 -7.23
CA LYS A 649 28.38 4.56 -8.29
C LYS A 649 29.73 5.25 -8.36
N ARG A 650 30.31 5.57 -7.20
CA ARG A 650 31.68 6.11 -7.11
C ARG A 650 32.71 5.11 -7.65
N TYR A 651 32.57 3.83 -7.30
CA TYR A 651 33.42 2.75 -7.83
C TYR A 651 33.31 2.64 -9.36
N GLN A 652 32.09 2.67 -9.91
CA GLN A 652 31.86 2.66 -11.37
C GLN A 652 32.48 3.87 -12.06
N GLN A 653 32.37 5.06 -11.46
CA GLN A 653 32.95 6.28 -12.00
C GLN A 653 34.48 6.21 -12.04
N ILE A 654 35.13 5.87 -10.92
CA ILE A 654 36.59 5.75 -10.82
C ILE A 654 37.12 4.73 -11.84
N ASN A 655 36.43 3.59 -12.00
CA ASN A 655 36.82 2.60 -12.97
C ASN A 655 36.64 3.07 -14.42
N ARG A 656 35.57 3.80 -14.72
CA ARG A 656 35.37 4.38 -16.06
C ARG A 656 36.45 5.40 -16.39
N GLU A 657 36.83 6.23 -15.42
CA GLU A 657 37.94 7.19 -15.54
C GLU A 657 39.27 6.46 -15.77
N ALA A 658 39.59 5.44 -14.96
CA ALA A 658 40.80 4.64 -15.12
C ALA A 658 40.91 3.98 -16.50
N VAL A 659 39.81 3.42 -17.02
CA VAL A 659 39.76 2.84 -18.37
C VAL A 659 39.97 3.91 -19.45
N SER A 660 39.39 5.10 -19.27
CA SER A 660 39.58 6.21 -20.22
C SER A 660 41.03 6.71 -20.27
N GLU A 661 41.76 6.58 -19.17
CA GLU A 661 43.19 6.88 -19.06
C GLU A 661 44.10 5.72 -19.49
N GLY A 662 43.53 4.58 -19.91
CA GLY A 662 44.28 3.38 -20.29
C GLY A 662 44.91 2.62 -19.11
N LYS A 663 44.49 2.90 -17.87
CA LYS A 663 44.94 2.23 -16.65
C LYS A 663 44.13 0.97 -16.36
N ARG A 664 44.67 0.06 -15.54
CA ARG A 664 43.90 -1.13 -15.12
C ARG A 664 42.83 -0.74 -14.09
N PRO A 665 41.54 -1.02 -14.35
CA PRO A 665 40.47 -0.72 -13.42
C PRO A 665 40.55 -1.60 -12.17
N ALA A 666 39.95 -1.14 -11.07
CA ALA A 666 39.81 -1.93 -9.86
C ALA A 666 38.76 -3.05 -10.04
N SER A 667 38.98 -4.20 -9.42
CA SER A 667 38.02 -5.29 -9.31
C SER A 667 37.37 -5.28 -7.93
N GLY A 668 36.04 -5.38 -7.87
CA GLY A 668 35.27 -5.31 -6.64
C GLY A 668 34.09 -6.27 -6.67
N ARG A 669 33.70 -6.74 -5.49
CA ARG A 669 32.53 -7.62 -5.32
C ARG A 669 31.41 -6.81 -4.67
N PRO A 670 30.20 -6.78 -5.24
CA PRO A 670 29.07 -6.14 -4.59
C PRO A 670 28.80 -6.79 -3.22
N GLU A 671 28.40 -6.01 -2.23
CA GLU A 671 28.15 -6.48 -0.86
C GLU A 671 26.65 -6.30 -0.54
N LEU A 672 25.98 -7.38 -0.12
CA LEU A 672 24.62 -7.29 0.42
C LEU A 672 24.68 -7.02 1.92
N MET A 673 24.09 -5.90 2.33
CA MET A 673 24.05 -5.47 3.73
C MET A 673 22.60 -5.42 4.23
N GLY A 674 22.39 -5.83 5.48
CA GLY A 674 21.14 -5.54 6.17
C GLY A 674 20.97 -4.04 6.39
N ILE A 675 19.72 -3.57 6.46
CA ILE A 675 19.40 -2.13 6.58
C ILE A 675 20.09 -1.45 7.77
N THR A 676 20.31 -2.15 8.89
CA THR A 676 21.01 -1.60 10.06
C THR A 676 22.50 -1.37 9.78
N LYS A 677 23.14 -2.30 9.06
CA LYS A 677 24.57 -2.15 8.68
C LYS A 677 24.70 -1.09 7.58
N ALA A 678 23.74 -1.02 6.66
CA ALA A 678 23.74 -0.08 5.55
C ALA A 678 23.58 1.37 6.03
N SER A 679 22.74 1.64 7.03
CA SER A 679 22.55 3.00 7.58
C SER A 679 23.79 3.54 8.30
N LEU A 680 24.58 2.67 8.95
CA LEU A 680 25.86 3.05 9.57
C LEU A 680 26.97 3.36 8.56
N ALA A 681 26.85 2.88 7.31
CA ALA A 681 27.84 3.05 6.24
C ALA A 681 27.60 4.31 5.38
N THR A 682 26.92 5.31 5.94
CA THR A 682 26.71 6.62 5.31
C THR A 682 28.03 7.43 5.25
N GLU A 683 28.11 8.36 4.31
CA GLU A 683 29.27 9.26 4.16
C GLU A 683 29.25 10.41 5.18
N SER A 684 28.06 10.80 5.66
CA SER A 684 27.93 11.81 6.71
C SER A 684 28.20 11.22 8.09
N TRP A 685 29.22 11.75 8.76
CA TRP A 685 29.49 11.38 10.14
C TRP A 685 28.48 12.01 11.11
N LEU A 686 27.88 13.17 10.79
CA LEU A 686 26.83 13.80 11.61
C LEU A 686 25.56 12.93 11.66
N SER A 687 25.12 12.45 10.50
CA SER A 687 23.95 11.56 10.42
C SER A 687 24.24 10.20 11.05
N ALA A 688 25.41 9.61 10.82
CA ALA A 688 25.81 8.37 11.50
C ALA A 688 25.81 8.53 13.04
N ALA A 689 26.34 9.64 13.56
CA ALA A 689 26.44 9.91 14.99
C ALA A 689 25.08 10.09 15.68
N SER A 690 24.05 10.51 14.93
CA SER A 690 22.68 10.68 15.43
C SER A 690 21.94 9.37 15.69
N PHE A 691 22.40 8.25 15.12
CA PHE A 691 21.70 6.97 15.16
C PHE A 691 22.11 6.12 16.36
N GLN A 692 23.33 5.55 16.31
CA GLN A 692 23.90 4.67 17.34
C GLN A 692 25.43 4.83 17.40
N GLU A 693 26.03 4.50 18.55
CA GLU A 693 27.49 4.46 18.72
C GLU A 693 28.20 5.80 18.46
N THR A 694 27.57 6.92 18.86
CA THR A 694 28.06 8.29 18.69
C THR A 694 29.55 8.44 19.02
N THR A 695 30.01 7.88 20.15
CA THR A 695 31.43 7.94 20.57
C THR A 695 32.37 7.33 19.54
N ARG A 696 32.01 6.17 18.96
CA ARG A 696 32.83 5.48 17.96
C ARG A 696 32.91 6.29 16.68
N VAL A 697 31.76 6.77 16.20
CA VAL A 697 31.65 7.55 14.95
C VAL A 697 32.46 8.85 15.05
N LEU A 698 32.30 9.61 16.14
CA LEU A 698 33.00 10.87 16.33
C LEU A 698 34.52 10.67 16.47
N THR A 699 34.95 9.63 17.19
CA THR A 699 36.39 9.33 17.35
C THR A 699 37.02 9.03 15.99
N GLN A 700 36.38 8.18 15.19
CA GLN A 700 36.88 7.83 13.86
C GLN A 700 36.90 9.04 12.92
N ALA A 701 35.81 9.82 12.89
CA ALA A 701 35.73 11.02 12.05
C ALA A 701 36.79 12.08 12.43
N ALA A 702 37.06 12.25 13.72
CA ALA A 702 38.09 13.16 14.23
C ALA A 702 39.51 12.67 13.87
N MET A 703 39.78 11.36 14.00
CA MET A 703 41.08 10.77 13.61
C MET A 703 41.34 10.89 12.11
N GLU A 704 40.33 10.70 11.28
CA GLU A 704 40.42 10.76 9.81
C GLU A 704 40.32 12.20 9.26
N GLY A 705 40.03 13.19 10.12
CA GLY A 705 39.86 14.59 9.69
C GLY A 705 38.70 14.80 8.72
N LYS A 706 37.62 14.02 8.84
CA LYS A 706 36.48 14.06 7.90
C LYS A 706 35.77 15.40 7.90
N ARG A 707 35.32 15.80 6.72
CA ARG A 707 34.44 16.96 6.51
C ARG A 707 33.08 16.45 6.06
N ASP A 708 32.01 17.00 6.65
CA ASP A 708 30.65 16.64 6.28
C ASP A 708 30.15 17.56 5.15
N PRO A 709 29.70 17.03 4.01
CA PRO A 709 29.22 17.86 2.90
C PRO A 709 27.77 18.33 3.06
N LEU A 710 27.03 17.89 4.10
CA LEU A 710 25.65 18.30 4.41
C LEU A 710 24.66 18.08 3.23
N VAL A 711 24.82 16.95 2.53
CA VAL A 711 23.99 16.60 1.36
C VAL A 711 22.69 15.91 1.76
N GLY A 712 22.66 15.26 2.93
CA GLY A 712 21.52 14.51 3.43
C GLY A 712 20.46 15.37 4.12
N LEU A 713 19.35 14.75 4.49
CA LEU A 713 18.26 15.42 5.19
C LEU A 713 18.61 15.69 6.65
N LYS A 714 19.16 14.67 7.33
CA LYS A 714 19.26 14.66 8.79
C LYS A 714 20.29 15.64 9.32
N GLU A 715 21.41 15.82 8.63
CA GLU A 715 22.45 16.76 9.04
C GLU A 715 21.95 18.22 8.96
N ASN A 716 21.19 18.53 7.91
CA ASN A 716 20.59 19.87 7.74
C ASN A 716 19.57 20.15 8.85
N VAL A 717 18.73 19.17 9.21
CA VAL A 717 17.80 19.30 10.35
C VAL A 717 18.55 19.53 11.66
N ILE A 718 19.63 18.78 11.93
CA ILE A 718 20.43 18.93 13.16
C ILE A 718 21.03 20.34 13.28
N ILE A 719 21.50 20.90 12.16
CA ILE A 719 22.12 22.24 12.12
C ILE A 719 21.07 23.36 12.11
N GLY A 720 19.80 23.05 11.82
CA GLY A 720 18.73 24.05 11.67
C GLY A 720 18.71 24.73 10.30
N LYS A 721 19.21 24.05 9.26
CA LYS A 721 19.15 24.50 7.87
C LYS A 721 18.01 23.81 7.12
N LEU A 722 17.50 24.46 6.07
CA LEU A 722 16.53 23.87 5.15
C LEU A 722 17.02 22.52 4.60
N ILE A 723 16.12 21.54 4.55
CA ILE A 723 16.42 20.22 4.01
C ILE A 723 16.66 20.30 2.49
N PRO A 724 17.61 19.53 1.92
CA PRO A 724 17.90 19.53 0.49
C PRO A 724 16.92 18.66 -0.32
N ALA A 725 15.63 18.73 0.00
CA ALA A 725 14.51 18.06 -0.65
C ALA A 725 13.27 18.97 -0.68
N GLY A 726 12.30 18.64 -1.53
CA GLY A 726 11.14 19.48 -1.78
C GLY A 726 11.53 20.91 -2.15
N THR A 727 10.85 21.89 -1.57
CA THR A 727 11.08 23.34 -1.71
C THR A 727 12.48 23.79 -1.29
N GLY A 728 13.18 23.02 -0.44
CA GLY A 728 14.54 23.36 0.03
C GLY A 728 15.67 23.06 -0.96
N LEU A 729 15.38 22.44 -2.11
CA LEU A 729 16.35 22.30 -3.20
C LEU A 729 16.80 23.66 -3.74
N SER A 730 18.10 23.79 -4.09
CA SER A 730 18.66 25.02 -4.68
C SER A 730 17.91 25.49 -5.94
N LYS A 731 17.33 24.55 -6.71
CA LYS A 731 16.52 24.82 -7.90
C LYS A 731 15.27 25.65 -7.58
N TYR A 732 14.63 25.39 -6.43
CA TYR A 732 13.41 26.09 -6.02
C TYR A 732 13.68 27.24 -5.05
N ARG A 733 14.76 27.14 -4.26
CA ARG A 733 15.15 28.18 -3.31
C ARG A 733 15.64 29.47 -3.99
N ASN A 734 16.34 29.34 -5.12
CA ASN A 734 16.98 30.47 -5.79
C ASN A 734 16.16 30.93 -7.01
N ILE A 735 14.84 31.09 -6.85
CA ILE A 735 13.97 31.62 -7.90
C ILE A 735 13.89 33.14 -7.80
N THR A 736 14.11 33.82 -8.91
CA THR A 736 13.83 35.25 -9.08
C THR A 736 12.47 35.40 -9.75
N VAL A 737 11.54 36.07 -9.08
CA VAL A 737 10.20 36.36 -9.61
C VAL A 737 10.19 37.79 -10.11
N GLU A 738 10.09 37.96 -11.42
CA GLU A 738 9.94 39.28 -12.05
C GLU A 738 8.51 39.45 -12.56
N ALA A 739 7.90 40.59 -12.27
CA ALA A 739 6.63 40.96 -12.87
C ALA A 739 6.81 41.14 -14.39
N THR A 740 5.84 40.70 -15.18
CA THR A 740 5.81 40.98 -16.62
C THR A 740 5.76 42.49 -16.86
N GLU A 741 6.30 42.96 -17.98
CA GLU A 741 6.28 44.39 -18.34
C GLU A 741 4.84 44.95 -18.40
N GLU A 742 3.88 44.10 -18.81
CA GLU A 742 2.44 44.40 -18.77
C GLU A 742 1.94 44.63 -17.33
N ALA A 743 2.27 43.74 -16.39
CA ALA A 743 1.91 43.90 -14.98
C ALA A 743 2.60 45.11 -14.33
N LYS A 744 3.84 45.43 -14.72
CA LYS A 744 4.53 46.66 -14.30
C LYS A 744 3.80 47.91 -14.82
N SER A 745 3.30 47.86 -16.05
CA SER A 745 2.57 48.97 -16.69
C SER A 745 1.16 49.19 -16.13
N GLU A 746 0.45 48.13 -15.73
CA GLU A 746 -0.86 48.23 -15.06
C GLU A 746 -0.76 48.75 -13.62
N ARG A 747 0.31 48.39 -12.90
CA ARG A 747 0.52 48.82 -11.50
C ARG A 747 0.97 50.28 -11.40
N TYR A 748 1.54 50.83 -12.48
CA TYR A 748 1.88 52.25 -12.63
C TYR A 748 1.38 52.77 -13.99
N PRO A 749 0.08 53.04 -14.14
CA PRO A 749 -0.42 53.64 -15.37
C PRO A 749 0.16 55.06 -15.46
N ASN A 750 1.20 55.21 -16.30
CA ASN A 750 1.79 56.47 -16.76
C ASN A 750 1.55 57.70 -15.85
N ARG A 751 2.40 57.87 -14.82
CA ARG A 751 2.56 59.15 -14.08
C ARG A 751 3.23 60.24 -14.94
N ILE A 752 2.92 60.31 -16.24
CA ILE A 752 3.48 61.30 -17.17
C ILE A 752 2.54 62.53 -17.29
N PHE A 753 1.31 62.48 -16.77
CA PHE A 753 0.34 63.60 -16.85
C PHE A 753 -0.42 63.91 -15.55
N ALA A 754 0.17 63.68 -14.37
CA ALA A 754 -0.39 64.22 -13.13
C ALA A 754 0.22 65.61 -12.87
N SER A 755 -0.55 66.66 -13.12
CA SER A 755 -0.21 68.02 -12.72
C SER A 755 -0.03 68.12 -11.20
N ASP A 756 1.01 68.82 -10.77
CA ASP A 756 1.21 69.22 -9.37
C ASP A 756 -0.06 69.87 -8.80
N GLY A 757 -0.68 69.20 -7.82
CA GLY A 757 -1.70 69.81 -6.96
C GLY A 757 -3.04 69.08 -6.94
N ALA A 758 -3.16 68.09 -6.06
CA ALA A 758 -4.29 67.87 -5.15
C ALA A 758 -4.12 66.52 -4.44
N TYR A 759 -3.63 66.55 -3.20
CA TYR A 759 -3.86 65.43 -2.29
C TYR A 759 -5.34 65.44 -1.89
N ALA A 760 -6.05 64.37 -2.21
CA ALA A 760 -7.38 64.10 -1.68
C ALA A 760 -7.29 62.89 -0.73
N ASP A 761 -7.89 63.00 0.45
CA ASP A 761 -7.96 61.98 1.51
C ASP A 761 -8.67 60.66 1.09
N GLY A 762 -9.03 60.50 -0.19
CA GLY A 762 -9.65 59.30 -0.76
C GLY A 762 -8.68 58.24 -1.31
N ASP A 763 -7.37 58.51 -1.33
CA ASP A 763 -6.36 57.59 -1.87
C ASP A 763 -5.88 56.52 -0.88
N PHE A 764 -6.40 56.50 0.35
CA PHE A 764 -6.10 55.44 1.32
C PHE A 764 -7.00 54.21 1.11
N GLY A 765 -6.69 53.46 0.05
CA GLY A 765 -7.13 52.07 -0.10
C GLY A 765 -6.21 51.10 0.65
N TYR A 766 -6.82 50.17 1.37
CA TYR A 766 -6.22 49.17 2.26
C TYR A 766 -5.22 48.22 1.55
N VAL A 767 -4.03 48.68 1.19
CA VAL A 767 -2.87 47.79 0.92
C VAL A 767 -1.57 48.57 1.15
N ASP A 768 -1.19 48.75 2.41
CA ASP A 768 0.19 49.15 2.76
C ASP A 768 0.83 48.01 3.55
N PHE A 769 1.11 46.91 2.83
CA PHE A 769 1.84 45.75 3.35
C PHE A 769 3.35 45.83 3.08
N ASP A 770 3.80 46.81 2.29
CA ASP A 770 5.21 47.01 1.95
C ASP A 770 5.98 47.90 2.95
N ALA A 771 5.29 48.61 3.85
CA ALA A 771 5.93 49.44 4.87
C ALA A 771 6.72 48.64 5.95
N PHE A 772 6.68 47.30 5.93
CA PHE A 772 7.36 46.45 6.91
C PHE A 772 8.54 45.63 6.35
N SER A 773 8.93 45.80 5.08
CA SER A 773 9.88 44.87 4.43
C SER A 773 11.21 45.47 3.95
N THR A 774 11.46 46.76 4.09
CA THR A 774 12.73 47.36 3.63
C THR A 774 13.58 47.83 4.79
N ASP A 775 14.20 46.87 5.48
CA ASP A 775 15.55 47.06 6.01
C ASP A 775 16.52 46.39 5.02
N ASP A 776 17.14 47.21 4.19
CA ASP A 776 18.24 46.86 3.29
C ASP A 776 19.38 46.19 4.07
N ILE A 777 19.49 44.87 3.98
CA ILE A 777 20.74 44.16 4.28
C ILE A 777 21.52 44.00 2.98
N THR A 778 22.26 45.03 2.60
CA THR A 778 23.38 44.88 1.65
C THR A 778 24.43 43.94 2.26
N PRO A 779 24.79 42.82 1.63
CA PRO A 779 25.89 41.99 2.11
C PRO A 779 27.21 42.72 1.79
N GLY A 780 27.74 43.43 2.78
CA GLY A 780 29.10 43.92 2.75
C GLY A 780 30.08 42.75 2.75
N THR A 781 30.99 42.76 1.77
CA THR A 781 32.22 41.98 1.78
C THR A 781 32.98 42.19 3.09
N TYR A 782 33.20 41.12 3.84
CA TYR A 782 34.23 41.06 4.88
C TYR A 782 35.22 39.95 4.51
N ASN A 783 36.50 40.34 4.48
CA ASN A 783 37.68 39.48 4.42
C ASN A 783 37.72 38.47 5.56
#